data_AF-A0A815UK81-F1
#
_entry.id   AF-A0A815UK81-F1
#
_cell.length_a   1.000
_cell.length_b   1.000
_cell.length_c   1.000
_cell.angle_alpha   90.00
_cell.angle_beta   90.00
_cell.angle_gamma   90.00
#
_symmetry.space_group_name_H-M   'P 1'
#
loop_
_entity.id
_entity.type
_entity.pdbx_description
1 polymer ?
#
loop_
_entity_poly.entity_id
_entity_poly.type
_entity_poly.pdbx_seq_one_letter_code
_entity_poly.pdbx_strand_id
1 'polypeptide(L)'
;MSSFICPLCTTNRDFVNFFKLFRHITLYHQSDPNFEIKCDLHNTCGVFYKKYSAYKSHVYRKHSTELHSSANGNTSIDAISIDNSQLNNFDTTTATEFANDDESTESTDACDETDSILSNDNDAISYFSSDRNEEIVGSIKDIKNSFVMFILQLREEFLLPKNVTNIISTYITSLINHIEILLQEKTFDFSGNSPLSASLIPRSDFGKCIDFNQLKLVFDDVCNGIELITKNEYQFTKYCEEYFNFTSPLEIPVSSVPGDTDCGYFIPIDNSLSSMLESQQFSDEILENIHQKQTITELDKDLMFSIRDSYHGLGLDDNHLLIQLYIDDIGLTNPLGSKRDRHKMSMVYFTLEDIPEKYRSKLDFIQLVAICESRILKQICFVTCLEYIRTFGLFEDPVKATNFFRPIIDNLNELQLNGLMINNTLYKFTFSTVVGDNLAANWLGGFQTCFSNGHFCRRCYIDYKDQSLLIPLSQIKLRTMFDHDLIVQQILNDPNRSPVKGVVGQSPLHSLIGFHPTTSLPADCMHDLLEGICPIVMMSLLKEASSKRLITHGRIQERTTNFQYGYFDCANRPPPIQTKHLQNERIVATAAQKLCLFKTFPFIFWDIVDRLESFIVYKILREILDLVLSYPFRTSWLSVLDDLCDAFHHLMLIHFPNKIVPKIHFVREYGRVVRDYGPATRHWCFRYEASHAYYKKLSIRTNNFKNTPKMLATHFRFKQCYKFSRFSPLRNTCYPVGVKTVRNSSLNKEMRDLVFNHFGCFDFEENLFQCRKLINENIEYRQSAVYVMGLRDTDEQPSFAQLVFILRTSEKWWLLVDSLETKSFDEDLFAWEIKSVDRYSLMDPCQLKYWHKGLDIYHVKGSSFVSFTARLTLY
;
A
#
# COMPACT_ATOMS: atom_id res chain seq x y z
N MET A 1 42.47 -22.92 -36.70
CA MET A 1 41.32 -22.84 -35.79
C MET A 1 41.83 -23.07 -34.38
N SER A 2 41.61 -22.12 -33.47
CA SER A 2 41.87 -22.29 -32.04
C SER A 2 40.60 -22.74 -31.34
N SER A 3 40.53 -24.00 -30.91
CA SER A 3 39.49 -24.45 -29.99
C SER A 3 39.80 -23.97 -28.57
N PHE A 4 38.75 -23.64 -27.80
CA PHE A 4 38.88 -23.17 -26.43
C PHE A 4 38.51 -24.29 -25.47
N ILE A 5 39.50 -24.84 -24.78
CA ILE A 5 39.34 -26.00 -23.88
C ILE A 5 38.81 -25.54 -22.52
N CYS A 6 37.88 -26.28 -21.91
CA CYS A 6 37.52 -26.09 -20.50
C CYS A 6 38.47 -26.89 -19.59
N PRO A 7 39.37 -26.26 -18.82
CA PRO A 7 40.33 -26.94 -17.95
C PRO A 7 39.71 -27.53 -16.67
N LEU A 8 38.40 -27.32 -16.45
CA LEU A 8 37.64 -27.83 -15.31
C LEU A 8 36.87 -29.12 -15.65
N CYS A 9 36.75 -29.45 -16.94
CA CYS A 9 36.22 -30.74 -17.37
C CYS A 9 37.31 -31.81 -17.29
N THR A 10 37.02 -32.94 -16.62
CA THR A 10 37.90 -34.13 -16.61
C THR A 10 38.20 -34.70 -18.00
N THR A 11 37.37 -34.36 -18.99
CA THR A 11 37.52 -34.74 -20.40
C THR A 11 38.08 -33.62 -21.29
N ASN A 12 38.49 -32.46 -20.73
CA ASN A 12 38.99 -31.30 -21.47
C ASN A 12 38.13 -30.96 -22.69
N ARG A 13 36.85 -30.60 -22.46
CA ARG A 13 35.92 -30.29 -23.57
C ARG A 13 36.36 -29.05 -24.35
N ASP A 14 36.47 -29.22 -25.66
CA ASP A 14 36.70 -28.15 -26.63
C ASP A 14 35.42 -27.37 -26.96
N PHE A 15 35.54 -26.05 -27.07
CA PHE A 15 34.46 -25.15 -27.46
C PHE A 15 34.87 -24.30 -28.67
N VAL A 16 33.97 -24.23 -29.65
CA VAL A 16 34.16 -23.48 -30.92
C VAL A 16 34.25 -21.95 -30.76
N ASN A 17 33.83 -21.39 -29.61
CA ASN A 17 34.06 -19.99 -29.26
C ASN A 17 34.01 -19.77 -27.74
N PHE A 18 34.56 -18.64 -27.30
CA PHE A 18 34.66 -18.31 -25.87
C PHE A 18 33.30 -18.08 -25.20
N PHE A 19 32.27 -17.65 -25.93
CA PHE A 19 30.92 -17.50 -25.40
C PHE A 19 30.31 -18.86 -24.99
N LYS A 20 30.51 -19.91 -25.80
CA LYS A 20 30.08 -21.28 -25.47
C LYS A 20 30.88 -21.84 -24.28
N LEU A 21 32.19 -21.60 -24.21
CA LEU A 21 33.01 -21.94 -23.05
C LEU A 21 32.50 -21.26 -21.78
N PHE A 22 32.28 -19.93 -21.82
CA PHE A 22 31.69 -19.19 -20.70
C PHE A 22 30.31 -19.72 -20.32
N ARG A 23 29.40 -19.97 -21.27
CA ARG A 23 28.07 -20.52 -20.95
C ARG A 23 28.18 -21.88 -20.27
N HIS A 24 29.10 -22.73 -20.71
CA HIS A 24 29.39 -24.01 -20.06
C HIS A 24 29.95 -23.82 -18.63
N ILE A 25 30.98 -23.01 -18.41
CA ILE A 25 31.53 -22.77 -17.06
C ILE A 25 30.45 -22.17 -16.14
N THR A 26 29.63 -21.25 -16.64
CA THR A 26 28.49 -20.65 -15.91
C THR A 26 27.48 -21.71 -15.44
N LEU A 27 27.17 -22.68 -16.30
CA LEU A 27 26.12 -23.70 -16.05
C LEU A 27 26.61 -24.91 -15.23
N TYR A 28 27.89 -25.31 -15.38
CA TYR A 28 28.39 -26.59 -14.88
C TYR A 28 29.50 -26.48 -13.83
N HIS A 29 30.16 -25.32 -13.71
CA HIS A 29 31.36 -25.17 -12.85
C HIS A 29 31.33 -23.96 -11.91
N GLN A 30 30.53 -22.92 -12.18
CA GLN A 30 30.49 -21.68 -11.38
C GLN A 30 30.22 -21.92 -9.87
N SER A 31 29.55 -23.03 -9.54
CA SER A 31 29.17 -23.42 -8.17
C SER A 31 30.09 -24.48 -7.55
N ASP A 32 31.17 -24.89 -8.23
CA ASP A 32 32.09 -25.92 -7.72
C ASP A 32 32.75 -25.42 -6.42
N PRO A 33 32.70 -26.18 -5.31
CA PRO A 33 33.18 -25.71 -4.00
C PRO A 33 34.69 -25.44 -3.96
N ASN A 34 35.46 -26.03 -4.88
CA ASN A 34 36.89 -25.84 -5.08
C ASN A 34 37.21 -25.17 -6.43
N PHE A 35 36.33 -24.33 -6.97
CA PHE A 35 36.55 -23.64 -8.25
C PHE A 35 37.87 -22.83 -8.24
N GLU A 36 38.82 -23.21 -9.08
CA GLU A 36 40.06 -22.48 -9.33
C GLU A 36 40.43 -22.60 -10.81
N ILE A 37 40.44 -21.47 -11.53
CA ILE A 37 40.72 -21.42 -12.98
C ILE A 37 41.88 -20.46 -13.28
N LYS A 38 42.75 -20.84 -14.22
CA LYS A 38 43.86 -20.04 -14.73
C LYS A 38 43.48 -19.36 -16.05
N CYS A 39 43.96 -18.14 -16.29
CA CYS A 39 43.80 -17.47 -17.57
C CYS A 39 44.99 -17.76 -18.50
N ASP A 40 44.81 -18.75 -19.38
CA ASP A 40 45.78 -19.16 -20.39
C ASP A 40 45.45 -18.65 -21.80
N LEU A 41 44.63 -17.59 -21.91
CA LEU A 41 44.29 -16.94 -23.19
C LEU A 41 45.48 -16.28 -23.89
N HIS A 42 46.50 -15.90 -23.13
CA HIS A 42 47.76 -15.36 -23.63
C HIS A 42 48.92 -15.89 -22.79
N ASN A 43 50.03 -16.28 -23.42
CA ASN A 43 51.17 -16.94 -22.76
C ASN A 43 51.81 -16.14 -21.61
N THR A 44 51.53 -14.84 -21.51
CA THR A 44 52.03 -13.93 -20.47
C THR A 44 51.00 -13.57 -19.38
N CYS A 45 49.76 -14.09 -19.46
CA CYS A 45 48.73 -13.80 -18.47
C CYS A 45 48.86 -14.70 -17.23
N GLY A 46 48.41 -15.95 -17.33
CA GLY A 46 48.60 -16.99 -16.30
C GLY A 46 47.94 -16.72 -14.94
N VAL A 47 47.07 -15.71 -14.81
CA VAL A 47 46.47 -15.30 -13.53
C VAL A 47 45.40 -16.30 -13.08
N PHE A 48 45.42 -16.66 -11.79
CA PHE A 48 44.48 -17.60 -11.17
C PHE A 48 43.29 -16.90 -10.51
N TYR A 49 42.12 -17.55 -10.56
CA TYR A 49 40.85 -17.03 -10.06
C TYR A 49 40.05 -18.09 -9.30
N LYS A 50 39.79 -17.85 -8.01
CA LYS A 50 38.91 -18.68 -7.15
C LYS A 50 37.42 -18.32 -7.23
N LYS A 51 37.02 -17.49 -8.21
CA LYS A 51 35.63 -17.10 -8.49
C LYS A 51 35.46 -16.85 -9.98
N TYR A 52 34.49 -17.53 -10.61
CA TYR A 52 34.23 -17.42 -12.04
C TYR A 52 33.89 -16.00 -12.50
N SER A 53 33.15 -15.22 -11.71
CA SER A 53 32.83 -13.83 -12.03
C SER A 53 34.09 -12.94 -12.18
N ALA A 54 35.09 -13.13 -11.31
CA ALA A 54 36.36 -12.41 -11.39
C ALA A 54 37.17 -12.80 -12.62
N TYR A 55 37.23 -14.09 -12.95
CA TYR A 55 37.84 -14.61 -14.19
C TYR A 55 37.17 -14.00 -15.44
N LYS A 56 35.84 -14.06 -15.52
CA LYS A 56 35.06 -13.50 -16.63
C LYS A 56 35.31 -12.00 -16.79
N SER A 57 35.24 -11.23 -15.71
CA SER A 57 35.53 -9.78 -15.74
C SER A 57 36.98 -9.45 -16.10
N HIS A 58 37.95 -10.29 -15.73
CA HIS A 58 39.33 -10.13 -16.16
C HIS A 58 39.47 -10.34 -17.68
N VAL A 59 38.95 -11.45 -18.21
CA VAL A 59 39.03 -11.77 -19.65
C VAL A 59 38.42 -10.66 -20.51
N TYR A 60 37.22 -10.19 -20.21
CA TYR A 60 36.60 -9.07 -20.95
C TYR A 60 37.37 -7.73 -20.84
N ARG A 61 38.23 -7.56 -19.82
CA ARG A 61 39.02 -6.32 -19.59
C ARG A 61 40.47 -6.40 -20.10
N LYS A 62 40.98 -7.60 -20.41
CA LYS A 62 42.40 -7.82 -20.75
C LYS A 62 42.65 -8.66 -21.99
N HIS A 63 41.64 -9.39 -22.47
CA HIS A 63 41.72 -10.29 -23.61
C HIS A 63 40.53 -10.12 -24.58
N SER A 64 39.94 -8.92 -24.63
CA SER A 64 38.77 -8.63 -25.48
C SER A 64 39.08 -8.77 -26.98
N THR A 65 40.27 -8.38 -27.41
CA THR A 65 40.78 -8.56 -28.78
C THR A 65 40.81 -10.04 -29.22
N GLU A 66 41.14 -10.94 -28.30
CA GLU A 66 41.19 -12.39 -28.48
C GLU A 66 39.79 -13.02 -28.52
N LEU A 67 38.78 -12.40 -27.89
CA LEU A 67 37.37 -12.80 -28.01
C LEU A 67 36.80 -12.53 -29.42
N HIS A 68 37.22 -11.44 -30.07
CA HIS A 68 36.66 -11.01 -31.35
C HIS A 68 37.37 -11.60 -32.57
N SER A 69 38.66 -11.95 -32.47
CA SER A 69 39.46 -12.48 -33.60
C SER A 69 39.09 -13.89 -34.05
N SER A 70 38.12 -14.55 -33.40
CA SER A 70 37.56 -15.86 -33.80
C SER A 70 36.12 -15.78 -34.35
N ALA A 71 35.59 -14.59 -34.65
CA ALA A 71 34.15 -14.35 -34.85
C ALA A 71 33.73 -13.85 -36.25
N ASN A 72 34.42 -14.24 -37.33
CA ASN A 72 33.92 -14.04 -38.69
C ASN A 72 32.82 -15.08 -39.03
N GLY A 73 31.59 -14.76 -38.64
CA GLY A 73 30.39 -15.54 -38.96
C GLY A 73 29.14 -14.83 -38.47
N ASN A 74 28.33 -14.30 -39.39
CA ASN A 74 27.23 -13.39 -39.08
C ASN A 74 26.18 -13.97 -38.12
N THR A 75 25.97 -13.33 -36.98
CA THR A 75 24.66 -13.25 -36.30
C THR A 75 24.68 -12.12 -35.26
N SER A 76 23.77 -11.16 -35.40
CA SER A 76 23.55 -10.11 -34.40
C SER A 76 22.85 -10.68 -33.16
N ILE A 77 23.41 -10.41 -31.97
CA ILE A 77 22.78 -10.69 -30.67
C ILE A 77 23.09 -9.54 -29.72
N ASP A 78 22.05 -8.94 -29.14
CA ASP A 78 22.17 -7.80 -28.23
C ASP A 78 22.91 -8.15 -26.94
N ALA A 79 23.99 -7.41 -26.68
CA ALA A 79 24.79 -7.56 -25.47
C ALA A 79 24.16 -6.74 -24.31
N ILE A 80 23.41 -7.42 -23.44
CA ILE A 80 22.88 -6.83 -22.20
C ILE A 80 24.04 -6.32 -21.32
N SER A 81 24.20 -5.00 -21.25
CA SER A 81 25.20 -4.33 -20.42
C SER A 81 24.73 -4.17 -18.98
N ILE A 82 25.30 -4.98 -18.08
CA ILE A 82 25.24 -4.73 -16.63
C ILE A 82 26.46 -3.87 -16.27
N ASP A 83 26.27 -2.55 -16.30
CA ASP A 83 27.35 -1.60 -16.06
C ASP A 83 27.67 -1.45 -14.56
N ASN A 84 28.95 -1.34 -14.23
CA ASN A 84 29.46 -1.12 -12.88
C ASN A 84 30.20 0.22 -12.86
N SER A 85 29.66 1.15 -12.09
CA SER A 85 29.81 2.60 -12.28
C SER A 85 31.23 3.17 -12.17
N GLN A 86 31.52 4.10 -13.10
CA GLN A 86 32.41 5.26 -13.00
C GLN A 86 33.93 5.03 -12.83
N LEU A 87 34.70 5.67 -13.73
CA LEU A 87 35.80 6.57 -13.38
C LEU A 87 36.23 7.42 -14.61
N ASN A 88 36.28 8.75 -14.42
CA ASN A 88 37.02 9.78 -15.17
C ASN A 88 36.70 10.10 -16.65
N ASN A 89 36.20 11.33 -16.82
CA ASN A 89 36.29 12.32 -17.91
C ASN A 89 37.33 12.11 -19.02
N PHE A 90 36.98 12.47 -20.27
CA PHE A 90 37.36 13.75 -20.90
C PHE A 90 36.47 14.08 -22.13
N ASP A 91 36.62 15.28 -22.72
CA ASP A 91 35.82 15.84 -23.85
C ASP A 91 35.99 15.05 -25.18
N THR A 92 35.23 15.22 -26.29
CA THR A 92 35.15 16.45 -27.14
C THR A 92 34.20 16.24 -28.36
N THR A 93 33.40 17.27 -28.73
CA THR A 93 32.90 17.69 -30.09
C THR A 93 32.19 16.76 -31.12
N THR A 94 31.28 17.41 -31.89
CA THR A 94 30.78 17.11 -33.28
C THR A 94 29.96 15.82 -33.50
N ALA A 95 28.78 15.82 -34.16
CA ALA A 95 28.41 16.20 -35.56
C ALA A 95 28.96 15.19 -36.60
N THR A 96 28.26 14.78 -37.68
CA THR A 96 27.10 15.35 -38.42
C THR A 96 26.26 14.26 -39.14
N GLU A 97 24.95 14.53 -39.32
CA GLU A 97 24.09 14.37 -40.52
C GLU A 97 23.97 13.06 -41.38
N PHE A 98 22.90 13.08 -42.21
CA PHE A 98 22.48 12.16 -43.30
C PHE A 98 21.88 10.80 -42.86
N ALA A 99 20.69 10.35 -43.29
CA ALA A 99 20.00 10.33 -44.61
C ALA A 99 20.56 9.26 -45.57
N ASN A 100 19.80 8.57 -46.45
CA ASN A 100 18.36 8.39 -46.72
C ASN A 100 18.23 7.11 -47.62
N ASP A 101 17.11 6.53 -48.08
CA ASP A 101 15.64 6.76 -48.05
C ASP A 101 14.93 5.38 -48.26
N ASP A 102 13.65 5.33 -48.68
CA ASP A 102 13.00 4.28 -49.53
C ASP A 102 12.76 2.83 -49.00
N GLU A 103 11.71 2.08 -49.41
CA GLU A 103 10.38 2.41 -49.97
C GLU A 103 9.44 1.16 -49.92
N SER A 104 8.13 1.34 -49.67
CA SER A 104 7.02 0.38 -49.98
C SER A 104 7.03 -1.02 -49.27
N THR A 105 6.00 -1.88 -49.33
CA THR A 105 4.63 -1.86 -49.91
C THR A 105 3.59 -2.36 -48.90
N GLU A 106 2.31 -2.02 -49.10
CA GLU A 106 1.18 -2.64 -48.39
C GLU A 106 0.68 -3.91 -49.08
N SER A 107 0.05 -4.82 -48.32
CA SER A 107 -0.85 -5.85 -48.85
C SER A 107 -1.96 -6.17 -47.84
N THR A 108 -3.18 -5.75 -48.13
CA THR A 108 -4.40 -6.16 -47.42
C THR A 108 -4.92 -7.47 -47.97
N ASP A 109 -5.39 -8.37 -47.11
CA ASP A 109 -6.30 -9.45 -47.50
C ASP A 109 -7.36 -9.66 -46.41
N ALA A 110 -8.56 -10.03 -46.83
CA ALA A 110 -9.71 -10.29 -45.95
C ALA A 110 -10.57 -11.41 -46.55
N CYS A 111 -11.13 -12.28 -45.71
CA CYS A 111 -12.11 -13.28 -46.10
C CYS A 111 -13.06 -13.60 -44.95
N ASP A 112 -14.32 -13.87 -45.30
CA ASP A 112 -15.39 -14.19 -44.37
C ASP A 112 -15.40 -15.68 -43.95
N GLU A 113 -15.99 -15.98 -42.80
CA GLU A 113 -16.53 -17.31 -42.49
C GLU A 113 -18.05 -17.21 -42.34
N THR A 114 -18.78 -18.17 -42.90
CA THR A 114 -20.26 -18.19 -42.93
C THR A 114 -20.83 -19.39 -42.16
N ASP A 115 -21.91 -19.16 -41.41
CA ASP A 115 -22.62 -20.20 -40.68
C ASP A 115 -23.13 -21.33 -41.59
N SER A 116 -23.15 -22.55 -41.06
CA SER A 116 -24.09 -23.59 -41.52
C SER A 116 -24.53 -24.49 -40.37
N ILE A 117 -25.85 -24.62 -40.22
CA ILE A 117 -26.51 -25.48 -39.24
C ILE A 117 -26.97 -26.76 -39.95
N LEU A 118 -26.66 -27.94 -39.40
CA LEU A 118 -27.38 -29.18 -39.70
C LEU A 118 -27.55 -30.04 -38.44
N SER A 119 -28.78 -30.44 -38.19
CA SER A 119 -29.22 -31.31 -37.09
C SER A 119 -29.27 -32.77 -37.51
N ASN A 120 -29.17 -33.69 -36.54
CA ASN A 120 -29.91 -34.96 -36.57
C ASN A 120 -29.99 -35.57 -35.17
N ASP A 121 -31.17 -36.05 -34.79
CA ASP A 121 -31.45 -36.64 -33.48
C ASP A 121 -31.04 -38.11 -33.38
N ASN A 122 -30.80 -38.59 -32.16
CA ASN A 122 -31.11 -39.97 -31.75
C ASN A 122 -31.10 -40.07 -30.21
N ASP A 123 -32.24 -39.76 -29.60
CA ASP A 123 -32.39 -39.67 -28.15
C ASP A 123 -32.79 -41.03 -27.54
N ALA A 124 -31.82 -41.72 -26.91
CA ALA A 124 -32.04 -42.75 -25.89
C ALA A 124 -30.71 -43.05 -25.16
N ILE A 125 -30.75 -43.28 -23.84
CA ILE A 125 -29.59 -43.59 -22.97
C ILE A 125 -28.75 -42.35 -22.56
N SER A 126 -29.43 -41.27 -22.14
CA SER A 126 -28.82 -40.02 -21.62
C SER A 126 -28.97 -39.83 -20.10
N TYR A 127 -30.08 -40.28 -19.50
CA TYR A 127 -30.54 -39.94 -18.13
C TYR A 127 -29.74 -40.51 -16.92
N PHE A 128 -28.53 -41.03 -17.12
CA PHE A 128 -27.63 -41.45 -16.02
C PHE A 128 -26.15 -41.10 -16.27
N SER A 129 -25.85 -40.37 -17.36
CA SER A 129 -24.49 -39.98 -17.76
C SER A 129 -24.29 -38.45 -17.82
N SER A 130 -25.36 -37.65 -17.83
CA SER A 130 -25.34 -36.18 -17.72
C SER A 130 -24.57 -35.71 -16.49
N ASP A 131 -25.06 -36.09 -15.31
CA ASP A 131 -24.68 -35.47 -14.02
C ASP A 131 -23.18 -35.62 -13.74
N ARG A 132 -22.60 -36.78 -14.07
CA ARG A 132 -21.16 -37.03 -13.87
C ARG A 132 -20.29 -36.27 -14.85
N ASN A 133 -20.76 -36.03 -16.07
CA ASN A 133 -20.02 -35.21 -17.03
C ASN A 133 -20.06 -33.74 -16.59
N GLU A 134 -21.17 -33.27 -16.03
CA GLU A 134 -21.27 -31.93 -15.43
C GLU A 134 -20.36 -31.78 -14.19
N GLU A 135 -20.34 -32.77 -13.29
CA GLU A 135 -19.41 -32.81 -12.14
C GLU A 135 -17.92 -32.75 -12.58
N ILE A 136 -17.55 -33.48 -13.64
CA ILE A 136 -16.18 -33.50 -14.18
C ILE A 136 -15.83 -32.17 -14.87
N VAL A 137 -16.73 -31.61 -15.67
CA VAL A 137 -16.54 -30.30 -16.32
C VAL A 137 -16.43 -29.18 -15.28
N GLY A 138 -17.24 -29.23 -14.22
CA GLY A 138 -17.12 -28.35 -13.04
C GLY A 138 -15.75 -28.49 -12.37
N SER A 139 -15.31 -29.71 -12.10
CA SER A 139 -14.00 -29.98 -11.49
C SER A 139 -12.83 -29.44 -12.33
N ILE A 140 -12.89 -29.59 -13.65
CA ILE A 140 -11.87 -29.04 -14.57
C ILE A 140 -11.91 -27.50 -14.60
N LYS A 141 -13.10 -26.89 -14.51
CA LYS A 141 -13.26 -25.44 -14.37
C LYS A 141 -12.66 -24.93 -13.06
N ASP A 142 -12.87 -25.63 -11.95
CA ASP A 142 -12.30 -25.25 -10.65
C ASP A 142 -10.77 -25.36 -10.60
N ILE A 143 -10.19 -26.34 -11.30
CA ILE A 143 -8.73 -26.44 -11.51
C ILE A 143 -8.22 -25.23 -12.32
N LYS A 144 -8.89 -24.89 -13.43
CA LYS A 144 -8.54 -23.73 -14.27
C LYS A 144 -8.64 -22.41 -13.48
N ASN A 145 -9.72 -22.22 -12.71
CA ASN A 145 -9.91 -21.08 -11.82
C ASN A 145 -8.81 -20.99 -10.75
N SER A 146 -8.51 -22.10 -10.08
CA SER A 146 -7.44 -22.19 -9.08
C SER A 146 -6.07 -21.85 -9.67
N PHE A 147 -5.81 -22.30 -10.90
CA PHE A 147 -4.58 -22.01 -11.62
C PHE A 147 -4.48 -20.53 -12.06
N VAL A 148 -5.57 -19.92 -12.53
CA VAL A 148 -5.62 -18.49 -12.85
C VAL A 148 -5.39 -17.65 -11.59
N MET A 149 -5.99 -18.01 -10.45
CA MET A 149 -5.72 -17.35 -9.17
C MET A 149 -4.27 -17.49 -8.71
N PHE A 150 -3.62 -18.63 -8.99
CA PHE A 150 -2.18 -18.81 -8.76
C PHE A 150 -1.35 -17.89 -9.67
N ILE A 151 -1.62 -17.85 -10.98
CA ILE A 151 -0.91 -16.98 -11.93
C ILE A 151 -1.12 -15.49 -11.59
N LEU A 152 -2.33 -15.08 -11.22
CA LEU A 152 -2.64 -13.73 -10.72
C LEU A 152 -1.83 -13.41 -9.45
N GLN A 153 -1.68 -14.35 -8.51
CA GLN A 153 -0.83 -14.15 -7.33
C GLN A 153 0.64 -13.95 -7.71
N LEU A 154 1.17 -14.79 -8.62
CA LEU A 154 2.55 -14.66 -9.11
C LEU A 154 2.79 -13.31 -9.78
N ARG A 155 1.87 -12.87 -10.64
CA ARG A 155 1.95 -11.61 -11.39
C ARG A 155 1.77 -10.37 -10.51
N GLU A 156 0.78 -10.35 -9.62
CA GLU A 156 0.31 -9.10 -9.01
C GLU A 156 0.61 -8.97 -7.50
N GLU A 157 0.79 -10.08 -6.77
CA GLU A 157 1.27 -10.06 -5.38
C GLU A 157 2.79 -10.23 -5.30
N PHE A 158 3.34 -11.22 -6.03
CA PHE A 158 4.80 -11.45 -6.07
C PHE A 158 5.54 -10.66 -7.16
N LEU A 159 4.82 -9.99 -8.06
CA LEU A 159 5.35 -9.14 -9.14
C LEU A 159 6.34 -9.88 -10.06
N LEU A 160 6.09 -11.15 -10.38
CA LEU A 160 6.93 -11.94 -11.27
C LEU A 160 6.71 -11.57 -12.75
N PRO A 161 7.77 -11.38 -13.55
CA PRO A 161 7.66 -11.17 -14.99
C PRO A 161 7.00 -12.35 -15.72
N LYS A 162 6.27 -12.07 -16.81
CA LYS A 162 5.49 -13.07 -17.56
C LYS A 162 6.30 -14.28 -18.04
N ASN A 163 7.55 -14.09 -18.46
CA ASN A 163 8.39 -15.23 -18.86
C ASN A 163 8.66 -16.19 -17.68
N VAL A 164 8.77 -15.68 -16.46
CA VAL A 164 8.92 -16.51 -15.25
C VAL A 164 7.62 -17.27 -14.94
N THR A 165 6.44 -16.63 -15.05
CA THR A 165 5.16 -17.32 -14.83
C THR A 165 4.89 -18.40 -15.87
N ASN A 166 5.22 -18.15 -17.14
CA ASN A 166 5.11 -19.15 -18.20
C ASN A 166 6.07 -20.33 -17.97
N ILE A 167 7.32 -20.08 -17.55
CA ILE A 167 8.28 -21.15 -17.18
C ILE A 167 7.75 -22.00 -16.01
N ILE A 168 7.16 -21.37 -14.98
CA ILE A 168 6.53 -22.09 -13.86
C ILE A 168 5.37 -22.96 -14.36
N SER A 169 4.56 -22.45 -15.29
CA SER A 169 3.43 -23.19 -15.90
C SER A 169 3.93 -24.45 -16.63
N THR A 170 4.98 -24.33 -17.46
CA THR A 170 5.60 -25.47 -18.15
C THR A 170 6.17 -26.52 -17.17
N TYR A 171 6.75 -26.10 -16.04
CA TYR A 171 7.21 -27.03 -15.01
C TYR A 171 6.06 -27.74 -14.28
N ILE A 172 4.90 -27.09 -14.12
CA ILE A 172 3.69 -27.72 -13.56
C ILE A 172 3.16 -28.78 -14.52
N THR A 173 3.00 -28.46 -15.81
CA THR A 173 2.63 -29.44 -16.86
C THR A 173 3.61 -30.61 -16.88
N SER A 174 4.92 -30.35 -16.90
CA SER A 174 5.94 -31.41 -16.88
C SER A 174 5.89 -32.28 -15.62
N LEU A 175 5.54 -31.73 -14.46
CA LEU A 175 5.36 -32.50 -13.23
C LEU A 175 4.13 -33.41 -13.30
N ILE A 176 3.01 -32.92 -13.84
CA ILE A 176 1.79 -33.71 -14.05
C ILE A 176 2.08 -34.89 -14.99
N ASN A 177 2.77 -34.65 -16.11
CA ASN A 177 3.11 -35.70 -17.08
C ASN A 177 4.07 -36.76 -16.47
N HIS A 178 4.98 -36.38 -15.56
CA HIS A 178 5.80 -37.35 -14.82
C HIS A 178 4.98 -38.16 -13.81
N ILE A 179 3.94 -37.58 -13.21
CA ILE A 179 3.01 -38.28 -12.30
C ILE A 179 2.15 -39.28 -13.10
N GLU A 180 1.68 -38.91 -14.29
CA GLU A 180 0.98 -39.81 -15.22
C GLU A 180 1.83 -41.06 -15.51
N ILE A 181 3.10 -40.88 -15.91
CA ILE A 181 4.03 -41.98 -16.22
C ILE A 181 4.23 -42.90 -15.01
N LEU A 182 4.46 -42.35 -13.81
CA LEU A 182 4.63 -43.14 -12.59
C LEU A 182 3.36 -43.95 -12.23
N LEU A 183 2.17 -43.40 -12.51
CA LEU A 183 0.90 -44.10 -12.33
C LEU A 183 0.69 -45.18 -13.40
N GLN A 184 1.22 -44.98 -14.63
CA GLN A 184 1.20 -45.99 -15.68
C GLN A 184 2.07 -47.19 -15.30
N GLU A 185 3.31 -46.94 -14.83
CA GLU A 185 4.21 -47.98 -14.35
C GLU A 185 3.59 -48.77 -13.18
N LYS A 186 2.95 -48.08 -12.23
CA LYS A 186 2.33 -48.70 -11.05
C LYS A 186 1.00 -49.41 -11.30
N THR A 187 0.29 -49.11 -12.39
CA THR A 187 -0.96 -49.83 -12.76
C THR A 187 -0.69 -51.07 -13.60
N PHE A 188 0.40 -51.12 -14.38
CA PHE A 188 0.80 -52.32 -15.13
C PHE A 188 1.25 -53.50 -14.26
N ASP A 189 1.79 -53.26 -13.05
CA ASP A 189 2.13 -54.32 -12.08
C ASP A 189 0.92 -55.20 -11.68
N PHE A 190 -0.32 -54.72 -11.86
CA PHE A 190 -1.55 -55.47 -11.55
C PHE A 190 -2.11 -56.31 -12.70
N SER A 191 -1.61 -56.16 -13.94
CA SER A 191 -2.05 -56.94 -15.11
C SER A 191 -1.04 -57.99 -15.56
N GLY A 192 0.09 -58.11 -14.87
CA GLY A 192 1.11 -59.13 -15.12
C GLY A 192 0.62 -60.56 -14.85
N ASN A 193 0.63 -61.41 -15.88
CA ASN A 193 0.20 -62.80 -15.79
C ASN A 193 1.05 -63.63 -14.81
N SER A 194 0.49 -63.90 -13.62
CA SER A 194 0.87 -65.06 -12.79
C SER A 194 -0.20 -66.15 -12.95
N PRO A 195 0.06 -67.27 -13.64
CA PRO A 195 -0.93 -68.31 -13.90
C PRO A 195 -1.09 -69.28 -12.71
N LEU A 196 -1.47 -68.77 -11.54
CA LEU A 196 -1.74 -69.56 -10.33
C LEU A 196 -2.89 -68.95 -9.48
N SER A 197 -3.70 -69.83 -8.87
CA SER A 197 -4.78 -69.51 -7.91
C SER A 197 -5.86 -68.51 -8.39
N ALA A 198 -6.66 -68.90 -9.38
CA ALA A 198 -7.99 -68.33 -9.61
C ALA A 198 -9.00 -68.82 -8.54
N SER A 199 -8.84 -68.41 -7.29
CA SER A 199 -9.80 -68.61 -6.18
C SER A 199 -9.40 -67.79 -4.94
N LEU A 200 -10.37 -67.54 -4.04
CA LEU A 200 -10.20 -66.87 -2.73
C LEU A 200 -10.02 -65.34 -2.69
N ILE A 201 -10.69 -64.58 -3.56
CA ILE A 201 -11.07 -63.18 -3.26
C ILE A 201 -12.59 -63.02 -3.48
N PRO A 202 -13.37 -62.54 -2.48
CA PRO A 202 -14.79 -62.25 -2.64
C PRO A 202 -15.04 -61.12 -3.66
N ARG A 203 -16.05 -61.27 -4.51
CA ARG A 203 -16.42 -60.27 -5.54
C ARG A 203 -17.17 -59.03 -5.00
N SER A 204 -17.12 -58.76 -3.70
CA SER A 204 -17.80 -57.62 -3.05
C SER A 204 -16.96 -56.35 -3.02
N ASP A 205 -15.62 -56.46 -3.00
CA ASP A 205 -14.75 -55.38 -2.52
C ASP A 205 -14.06 -54.57 -3.64
N PHE A 206 -14.42 -54.80 -4.91
CA PHE A 206 -13.95 -54.01 -6.06
C PHE A 206 -14.64 -52.64 -6.17
N GLY A 207 -14.65 -51.89 -5.07
CA GLY A 207 -15.17 -50.53 -4.99
C GLY A 207 -14.24 -49.52 -5.66
N LYS A 208 -14.51 -49.21 -6.94
CA LYS A 208 -13.83 -48.18 -7.75
C LYS A 208 -12.34 -48.46 -8.06
N CYS A 209 -12.06 -49.41 -8.95
CA CYS A 209 -10.88 -49.27 -9.81
C CYS A 209 -11.14 -48.11 -10.80
N ILE A 210 -10.18 -47.20 -10.93
CA ILE A 210 -10.20 -46.13 -11.95
C ILE A 210 -9.50 -46.68 -13.20
N ASP A 211 -10.11 -46.50 -14.38
CA ASP A 211 -9.46 -46.82 -15.65
C ASP A 211 -8.31 -45.83 -15.89
N PHE A 212 -7.11 -46.34 -16.15
CA PHE A 212 -5.94 -45.52 -16.44
C PHE A 212 -6.15 -44.64 -17.68
N ASN A 213 -6.93 -45.08 -18.67
CA ASN A 213 -7.24 -44.26 -19.86
C ASN A 213 -8.10 -43.05 -19.50
N GLN A 214 -9.08 -43.20 -18.59
CA GLN A 214 -9.89 -42.09 -18.07
C GLN A 214 -9.03 -41.14 -17.23
N LEU A 215 -8.13 -41.67 -16.40
CA LEU A 215 -7.20 -40.86 -15.61
C LEU A 215 -6.22 -40.07 -16.50
N LYS A 216 -5.73 -40.69 -17.58
CA LYS A 216 -4.91 -40.02 -18.60
C LYS A 216 -5.65 -38.86 -19.25
N LEU A 217 -6.89 -39.06 -19.70
CA LEU A 217 -7.70 -37.99 -20.31
C LEU A 217 -7.87 -36.80 -19.36
N VAL A 218 -8.08 -37.04 -18.06
CA VAL A 218 -8.14 -35.96 -17.06
C VAL A 218 -6.81 -35.22 -16.91
N PHE A 219 -5.66 -35.91 -16.98
CA PHE A 219 -4.35 -35.23 -16.97
C PHE A 219 -4.11 -34.42 -18.25
N ASP A 220 -4.41 -34.99 -19.42
CA ASP A 220 -4.31 -34.31 -20.72
C ASP A 220 -5.22 -33.04 -20.74
N ASP A 221 -6.47 -33.12 -20.28
CA ASP A 221 -7.40 -31.98 -20.20
C ASP A 221 -6.94 -30.87 -19.24
N VAL A 222 -6.37 -31.23 -18.09
CA VAL A 222 -5.79 -30.26 -17.13
C VAL A 222 -4.57 -29.58 -17.73
N CYS A 223 -3.67 -30.32 -18.37
CA CYS A 223 -2.47 -29.79 -19.02
C CYS A 223 -2.82 -28.86 -20.19
N ASN A 224 -3.72 -29.30 -21.08
CA ASN A 224 -4.25 -28.48 -22.18
C ASN A 224 -4.93 -27.21 -21.66
N GLY A 225 -5.67 -27.29 -20.55
CA GLY A 225 -6.28 -26.14 -19.88
C GLY A 225 -5.25 -25.11 -19.39
N ILE A 226 -4.20 -25.58 -18.71
CA ILE A 226 -3.09 -24.76 -18.20
C ILE A 226 -2.35 -24.06 -19.35
N GLU A 227 -2.05 -24.79 -20.42
CA GLU A 227 -1.33 -24.25 -21.58
C GLU A 227 -2.17 -23.25 -22.38
N LEU A 228 -3.46 -23.53 -22.60
CA LEU A 228 -4.37 -22.62 -23.31
C LEU A 228 -4.47 -21.25 -22.62
N ILE A 229 -4.61 -21.25 -21.28
CA ILE A 229 -4.70 -20.05 -20.45
C ILE A 229 -3.39 -19.23 -20.48
N THR A 230 -2.23 -19.88 -20.56
CA THR A 230 -0.92 -19.21 -20.50
C THR A 230 -0.29 -18.92 -21.87
N LYS A 231 -0.90 -19.41 -22.96
CA LYS A 231 -0.46 -19.31 -24.36
C LYS A 231 -0.09 -17.89 -24.80
N ASN A 232 -0.90 -16.89 -24.46
CA ASN A 232 -0.63 -15.48 -24.74
C ASN A 232 -1.38 -14.57 -23.74
N GLU A 233 -1.26 -13.24 -23.85
CA GLU A 233 -1.95 -12.33 -22.91
C GLU A 233 -3.46 -12.29 -23.16
N TYR A 234 -3.89 -12.35 -24.42
CA TYR A 234 -5.29 -12.27 -24.81
C TYR A 234 -6.13 -13.42 -24.23
N GLN A 235 -5.65 -14.66 -24.28
CA GLN A 235 -6.34 -15.81 -23.68
C GLN A 235 -6.44 -15.69 -22.15
N PHE A 236 -5.37 -15.20 -21.50
CA PHE A 236 -5.38 -14.96 -20.06
C PHE A 236 -6.37 -13.84 -19.67
N THR A 237 -6.36 -12.71 -20.38
CA THR A 237 -7.30 -11.61 -20.15
C THR A 237 -8.74 -12.05 -20.38
N LYS A 238 -9.03 -12.73 -21.50
CA LYS A 238 -10.38 -13.21 -21.82
C LYS A 238 -10.91 -14.16 -20.75
N TYR A 239 -10.08 -15.07 -20.22
CA TYR A 239 -10.49 -15.95 -19.13
C TYR A 239 -10.75 -15.17 -17.82
N CYS A 240 -10.04 -14.06 -17.58
CA CYS A 240 -10.33 -13.16 -16.46
C CYS A 240 -11.61 -12.33 -16.66
N GLU A 241 -11.92 -11.96 -17.90
CA GLU A 241 -13.17 -11.27 -18.29
C GLU A 241 -14.38 -12.22 -18.12
N GLU A 242 -14.22 -13.49 -18.45
CA GLU A 242 -15.27 -14.51 -18.40
C GLU A 242 -15.54 -15.08 -17.00
N TYR A 243 -14.52 -15.16 -16.12
CA TYR A 243 -14.62 -15.85 -14.82
C TYR A 243 -14.18 -15.05 -13.58
N PHE A 244 -13.60 -13.86 -13.73
CA PHE A 244 -13.00 -13.10 -12.62
C PHE A 244 -13.41 -11.62 -12.57
N ASN A 245 -14.52 -11.26 -13.21
CA ASN A 245 -15.05 -9.88 -13.26
C ASN A 245 -14.01 -8.83 -13.72
N PHE A 246 -13.03 -9.24 -14.53
CA PHE A 246 -12.07 -8.32 -15.11
C PHE A 246 -12.77 -7.44 -16.15
N THR A 247 -12.47 -6.15 -16.11
CA THR A 247 -12.81 -5.22 -17.19
C THR A 247 -11.58 -4.42 -17.53
N SER A 248 -11.27 -4.29 -18.82
CA SER A 248 -10.18 -3.44 -19.29
C SER A 248 -10.41 -1.98 -18.89
N PRO A 249 -9.37 -1.22 -18.49
CA PRO A 249 -9.51 0.21 -18.21
C PRO A 249 -9.97 0.98 -19.44
N LEU A 250 -10.94 1.87 -19.25
CA LEU A 250 -11.46 2.74 -20.31
C LEU A 250 -10.44 3.83 -20.64
N GLU A 251 -10.26 4.09 -21.93
CA GLU A 251 -9.29 5.04 -22.46
C GLU A 251 -9.92 6.43 -22.56
N ILE A 252 -9.37 7.40 -21.83
CA ILE A 252 -9.79 8.80 -21.92
C ILE A 252 -8.88 9.51 -22.94
N PRO A 253 -9.39 9.95 -24.11
CA PRO A 253 -8.65 10.86 -24.97
C PRO A 253 -8.57 12.22 -24.28
N VAL A 254 -7.37 12.63 -23.86
CA VAL A 254 -7.17 13.92 -23.18
C VAL A 254 -6.74 15.02 -24.16
N SER A 255 -5.98 14.66 -25.19
CA SER A 255 -5.68 15.55 -26.31
C SER A 255 -6.83 15.61 -27.33
N SER A 256 -6.98 16.77 -27.98
CA SER A 256 -7.92 16.98 -29.10
C SER A 256 -7.21 17.11 -30.45
N VAL A 257 -5.92 16.75 -30.53
CA VAL A 257 -5.10 16.88 -31.74
C VAL A 257 -5.09 15.54 -32.49
N PRO A 258 -5.52 15.48 -33.77
CA PRO A 258 -5.46 14.25 -34.56
C PRO A 258 -4.03 13.70 -34.66
N GLY A 259 -3.86 12.43 -34.29
CA GLY A 259 -2.55 11.74 -34.27
C GLY A 259 -1.78 11.83 -32.95
N ASP A 260 -2.28 12.58 -31.97
CA ASP A 260 -1.76 12.53 -30.60
C ASP A 260 -2.18 11.22 -29.90
N THR A 261 -1.32 10.70 -29.01
CA THR A 261 -1.51 9.43 -28.29
C THR A 261 -1.57 9.59 -26.77
N ASP A 262 -1.55 10.83 -26.28
CA ASP A 262 -1.61 11.16 -24.86
C ASP A 262 -3.03 10.94 -24.28
N CYS A 263 -3.19 9.77 -23.64
CA CYS A 263 -4.43 9.29 -23.03
C CYS A 263 -4.32 9.14 -21.50
N GLY A 264 -5.43 9.39 -20.81
CA GLY A 264 -5.68 8.94 -19.44
C GLY A 264 -6.43 7.61 -19.43
N TYR A 265 -6.54 6.97 -18.26
CA TYR A 265 -7.33 5.75 -18.09
C TYR A 265 -8.24 5.85 -16.89
N PHE A 266 -9.46 5.35 -17.05
CA PHE A 266 -10.51 5.28 -16.05
C PHE A 266 -10.90 3.83 -15.78
N ILE A 267 -11.14 3.53 -14.51
CA ILE A 267 -11.70 2.28 -14.05
C ILE A 267 -13.08 2.63 -13.49
N PRO A 268 -14.17 2.14 -14.11
CA PRO A 268 -15.52 2.40 -13.62
C PRO A 268 -15.67 1.99 -12.15
N ILE A 269 -16.26 2.89 -11.36
CA ILE A 269 -16.40 2.78 -9.92
C ILE A 269 -17.46 1.73 -9.61
N ASP A 270 -18.54 1.68 -10.38
CA ASP A 270 -19.56 0.63 -10.40
C ASP A 270 -18.93 -0.77 -10.56
N ASN A 271 -18.09 -1.00 -11.57
CA ASN A 271 -17.36 -2.28 -11.73
C ASN A 271 -16.48 -2.62 -10.52
N SER A 272 -15.92 -1.61 -9.85
CA SER A 272 -15.11 -1.78 -8.64
C SER A 272 -15.95 -2.04 -7.38
N LEU A 273 -17.16 -1.48 -7.31
CA LEU A 273 -18.13 -1.67 -6.24
C LEU A 273 -18.81 -3.03 -6.35
N SER A 274 -19.25 -3.42 -7.55
CA SER A 274 -19.79 -4.75 -7.87
C SER A 274 -18.87 -5.85 -7.34
N SER A 275 -17.60 -5.90 -7.79
CA SER A 275 -16.64 -6.91 -7.34
C SER A 275 -16.32 -6.84 -5.83
N MET A 276 -16.49 -5.68 -5.20
CA MET A 276 -16.15 -5.48 -3.78
C MET A 276 -17.30 -5.90 -2.84
N LEU A 277 -18.55 -5.74 -3.29
CA LEU A 277 -19.77 -6.00 -2.50
C LEU A 277 -20.51 -7.30 -2.92
N GLU A 278 -20.00 -8.00 -3.94
CA GLU A 278 -20.41 -9.34 -4.39
C GLU A 278 -20.48 -10.35 -3.22
N SER A 279 -19.58 -10.23 -2.23
CA SER A 279 -19.62 -11.02 -1.01
C SER A 279 -20.73 -10.53 -0.07
N GLN A 280 -21.87 -11.24 -0.03
CA GLN A 280 -23.02 -10.87 0.81
C GLN A 280 -22.64 -10.62 2.27
N GLN A 281 -21.86 -11.53 2.88
CA GLN A 281 -21.37 -11.37 4.25
C GLN A 281 -20.64 -10.04 4.48
N PHE A 282 -19.86 -9.57 3.50
CA PHE A 282 -19.13 -8.31 3.65
C PHE A 282 -20.07 -7.09 3.60
N SER A 283 -21.09 -7.15 2.75
CA SER A 283 -22.13 -6.13 2.68
C SER A 283 -22.99 -6.13 3.96
N ASP A 284 -23.31 -7.30 4.52
CA ASP A 284 -23.96 -7.45 5.82
C ASP A 284 -23.09 -6.82 6.95
N GLU A 285 -21.78 -7.12 6.98
CA GLU A 285 -20.83 -6.57 7.95
C GLU A 285 -20.63 -5.05 7.79
N ILE A 286 -20.87 -4.45 6.62
CA ILE A 286 -20.90 -2.99 6.44
C ILE A 286 -22.16 -2.40 7.09
N LEU A 287 -23.33 -2.98 6.79
CA LEU A 287 -24.63 -2.51 7.29
C LEU A 287 -24.73 -2.64 8.82
N GLU A 288 -24.29 -3.78 9.39
CA GLU A 288 -24.20 -3.98 10.84
C GLU A 288 -23.34 -2.90 11.51
N ASN A 289 -22.18 -2.59 10.93
CA ASN A 289 -21.26 -1.56 11.43
C ASN A 289 -21.87 -0.14 11.33
N ILE A 290 -22.68 0.16 10.31
CA ILE A 290 -23.39 1.45 10.19
C ILE A 290 -24.41 1.56 11.33
N HIS A 291 -25.27 0.54 11.48
CA HIS A 291 -26.29 0.50 12.53
C HIS A 291 -25.69 0.50 13.94
N GLN A 292 -24.56 -0.19 14.17
CA GLN A 292 -23.85 -0.15 15.43
C GLN A 292 -23.38 1.27 15.77
N LYS A 293 -22.81 1.99 14.80
CA LYS A 293 -22.35 3.38 15.02
C LYS A 293 -23.49 4.35 15.23
N GLN A 294 -24.56 4.25 14.44
CA GLN A 294 -25.81 5.01 14.64
C GLN A 294 -26.38 4.78 16.04
N THR A 295 -26.46 3.52 16.49
CA THR A 295 -26.93 3.17 17.85
C THR A 295 -26.05 3.80 18.93
N ILE A 296 -24.73 3.86 18.73
CA ILE A 296 -23.81 4.47 19.71
C ILE A 296 -23.94 6.00 19.71
N THR A 297 -24.08 6.67 18.57
CA THR A 297 -24.24 8.14 18.51
C THR A 297 -25.64 8.62 18.91
N GLU A 298 -26.67 7.77 18.83
CA GLU A 298 -27.97 8.02 19.48
C GLU A 298 -27.86 8.02 21.01
N LEU A 299 -27.04 7.12 21.58
CA LEU A 299 -26.83 6.95 23.02
C LEU A 299 -25.85 7.97 23.62
N ASP A 300 -24.69 8.18 22.99
CA ASP A 300 -23.70 9.20 23.35
C ASP A 300 -23.45 10.15 22.18
N LYS A 301 -24.24 11.22 22.15
CA LYS A 301 -24.22 12.29 21.13
C LYS A 301 -22.94 13.13 21.16
N ASP A 302 -22.02 12.86 22.08
CA ASP A 302 -20.70 13.46 22.08
C ASP A 302 -19.73 12.71 21.15
N LEU A 303 -20.04 11.53 20.62
CA LEU A 303 -19.11 10.74 19.80
C LEU A 303 -19.23 11.02 18.30
N MET A 304 -18.07 11.16 17.63
CA MET A 304 -17.94 11.25 16.18
C MET A 304 -17.12 10.04 15.65
N PHE A 305 -17.67 9.31 14.67
CA PHE A 305 -17.03 8.16 14.03
C PHE A 305 -16.68 8.39 12.55
N SER A 306 -17.28 9.36 11.88
CA SER A 306 -17.16 9.60 10.44
C SER A 306 -17.56 11.03 10.08
N ILE A 307 -17.61 11.35 8.79
CA ILE A 307 -18.22 12.60 8.34
C ILE A 307 -19.72 12.68 8.65
N ARG A 308 -20.46 11.56 8.74
CA ARG A 308 -21.91 11.55 9.07
C ARG A 308 -22.21 12.29 10.38
N ASP A 309 -21.33 12.14 11.35
CA ASP A 309 -21.47 12.70 12.71
C ASP A 309 -21.00 14.17 12.79
N SER A 310 -20.70 14.80 11.66
CA SER A 310 -20.05 16.11 11.55
C SER A 310 -20.87 17.13 10.76
N TYR A 311 -20.49 18.41 10.84
CA TYR A 311 -21.30 19.52 10.30
C TYR A 311 -21.51 19.48 8.78
N HIS A 312 -20.59 18.92 7.98
CA HIS A 312 -20.81 18.69 6.54
C HIS A 312 -21.42 17.31 6.22
N GLY A 313 -21.59 16.42 7.21
CA GLY A 313 -22.38 15.20 7.08
C GLY A 313 -23.89 15.40 7.27
N LEU A 314 -24.29 16.50 7.92
CA LEU A 314 -25.70 16.82 8.19
C LEU A 314 -26.49 16.98 6.88
N GLY A 315 -27.27 15.95 6.53
CA GLY A 315 -28.04 15.90 5.29
C GLY A 315 -27.40 15.10 4.14
N LEU A 316 -26.29 14.39 4.38
CA LEU A 316 -25.95 13.22 3.58
C LEU A 316 -26.98 12.12 3.85
N ASP A 317 -27.36 11.34 2.84
CA ASP A 317 -28.32 10.25 3.00
C ASP A 317 -27.79 9.14 3.93
N ASP A 318 -28.42 8.98 5.10
CA ASP A 318 -28.09 7.94 6.08
C ASP A 318 -28.15 6.51 5.51
N ASN A 319 -28.97 6.32 4.46
CA ASN A 319 -29.18 5.03 3.78
C ASN A 319 -28.30 4.84 2.53
N HIS A 320 -27.28 5.67 2.30
CA HIS A 320 -26.35 5.56 1.16
C HIS A 320 -24.92 5.31 1.67
N LEU A 321 -24.12 4.55 0.93
CA LEU A 321 -22.71 4.29 1.29
C LEU A 321 -21.82 5.45 0.84
N LEU A 322 -20.93 5.93 1.70
CA LEU A 322 -20.13 7.13 1.43
C LEU A 322 -18.84 6.82 0.64
N ILE A 323 -18.58 7.59 -0.41
CA ILE A 323 -17.35 7.53 -1.22
C ILE A 323 -16.44 8.72 -0.89
N GLN A 324 -15.32 8.43 -0.23
CA GLN A 324 -14.18 9.34 -0.12
C GLN A 324 -13.23 9.10 -1.29
N LEU A 325 -12.85 10.19 -1.97
CA LEU A 325 -11.84 10.19 -3.03
C LEU A 325 -10.46 10.61 -2.48
N TYR A 326 -9.40 10.26 -3.20
CA TYR A 326 -8.04 10.74 -2.93
C TYR A 326 -7.28 11.05 -4.22
N ILE A 327 -6.43 12.09 -4.19
CA ILE A 327 -5.56 12.48 -5.31
C ILE A 327 -4.13 12.87 -4.88
N ASP A 328 -3.13 12.34 -5.59
CA ASP A 328 -1.70 12.73 -5.52
C ASP A 328 -0.98 12.43 -6.86
N ASP A 329 0.19 13.05 -7.05
CA ASP A 329 1.09 12.76 -8.17
C ASP A 329 2.32 11.89 -7.77
N ILE A 330 2.37 10.64 -8.23
CA ILE A 330 3.47 9.73 -7.94
C ILE A 330 4.62 9.82 -8.96
N GLY A 331 5.85 9.99 -8.49
CA GLY A 331 7.04 9.72 -9.29
C GLY A 331 7.32 8.21 -9.37
N LEU A 332 7.47 7.67 -10.58
CA LEU A 332 7.70 6.23 -10.82
C LEU A 332 9.20 5.85 -10.94
N THR A 333 10.06 6.81 -11.28
CA THR A 333 11.51 6.55 -11.45
C THR A 333 12.30 6.78 -10.16
N ASN A 334 13.58 6.41 -10.15
CA ASN A 334 14.48 6.68 -9.03
C ASN A 334 14.51 8.19 -8.69
N PRO A 335 14.15 8.61 -7.46
CA PRO A 335 14.05 10.02 -7.09
C PRO A 335 15.41 10.76 -7.04
N LEU A 336 16.52 10.06 -7.26
CA LEU A 336 17.88 10.61 -7.37
C LEU A 336 18.42 10.60 -8.81
N GLY A 337 17.69 10.06 -9.78
CA GLY A 337 18.12 9.97 -11.18
C GLY A 337 17.77 11.20 -12.01
N SER A 338 18.50 11.43 -13.11
CA SER A 338 18.28 12.53 -14.06
C SER A 338 16.92 12.50 -14.79
N LYS A 339 16.12 11.44 -14.61
CA LYS A 339 14.76 11.28 -15.15
C LYS A 339 13.66 11.33 -14.08
N ARG A 340 13.98 11.72 -12.83
CA ARG A 340 13.09 11.81 -11.66
C ARG A 340 11.65 12.23 -12.03
N ASP A 341 11.52 13.42 -12.60
CA ASP A 341 10.24 14.07 -12.89
C ASP A 341 9.76 13.85 -14.34
N ARG A 342 10.32 12.84 -15.05
CA ARG A 342 9.91 12.48 -16.42
C ARG A 342 8.63 11.64 -16.43
N HIS A 343 8.55 10.62 -15.57
CA HIS A 343 7.40 9.73 -15.45
C HIS A 343 6.75 9.94 -14.08
N LYS A 344 5.98 11.02 -13.99
CA LYS A 344 5.18 11.40 -12.83
C LYS A 344 3.70 11.23 -13.23
N MET A 345 2.93 10.49 -12.44
CA MET A 345 1.55 10.09 -12.72
C MET A 345 0.60 10.72 -11.72
N SER A 346 -0.45 11.38 -12.19
CA SER A 346 -1.55 11.82 -11.34
C SER A 346 -2.50 10.66 -11.16
N MET A 347 -2.81 10.33 -9.90
CA MET A 347 -3.54 9.14 -9.51
C MET A 347 -4.79 9.54 -8.73
N VAL A 348 -5.96 9.09 -9.16
CA VAL A 348 -7.23 9.26 -8.43
C VAL A 348 -7.67 7.91 -7.87
N TYR A 349 -8.01 7.86 -6.59
CA TYR A 349 -8.47 6.67 -5.89
C TYR A 349 -9.82 6.90 -5.19
N PHE A 350 -10.51 5.82 -4.84
CA PHE A 350 -11.65 5.86 -3.93
C PHE A 350 -11.55 4.81 -2.82
N THR A 351 -12.26 5.10 -1.73
CA THR A 351 -12.52 4.20 -0.59
C THR A 351 -13.95 4.40 -0.11
N LEU A 352 -14.62 3.31 0.28
CA LEU A 352 -15.88 3.44 1.02
C LEU A 352 -15.62 3.82 2.47
N GLU A 353 -16.26 4.89 2.92
CA GLU A 353 -16.07 5.45 4.26
C GLU A 353 -16.72 4.60 5.36
N ASP A 354 -17.72 3.78 5.03
CA ASP A 354 -18.48 3.00 6.01
C ASP A 354 -17.83 1.64 6.38
N ILE A 355 -16.92 1.08 5.57
CA ILE A 355 -16.31 -0.25 5.77
C ILE A 355 -15.78 -0.47 7.22
N PRO A 356 -15.97 -1.63 7.88
CA PRO A 356 -15.44 -1.87 9.23
C PRO A 356 -13.93 -1.62 9.38
N GLU A 357 -13.50 -1.12 10.54
CA GLU A 357 -12.11 -0.71 10.84
C GLU A 357 -11.06 -1.81 10.54
N LYS A 358 -11.41 -3.07 10.84
CA LYS A 358 -10.63 -4.30 10.53
C LYS A 358 -10.38 -4.54 9.03
N TYR A 359 -11.06 -3.81 8.15
CA TYR A 359 -10.92 -3.86 6.70
C TYR A 359 -10.44 -2.53 6.11
N ARG A 360 -10.99 -1.37 6.51
CA ARG A 360 -10.64 -0.03 5.95
C ARG A 360 -9.12 0.27 6.02
N SER A 361 -8.43 -0.30 7.00
CA SER A 361 -6.97 -0.17 7.15
C SER A 361 -6.15 -0.96 6.11
N LYS A 362 -6.74 -1.87 5.33
CA LYS A 362 -6.05 -2.73 4.35
C LYS A 362 -6.00 -2.04 2.97
N LEU A 363 -4.84 -2.12 2.31
CA LEU A 363 -4.62 -1.50 0.99
C LEU A 363 -5.48 -2.09 -0.14
N ASP A 364 -6.11 -3.23 0.11
CA ASP A 364 -6.96 -3.93 -0.85
C ASP A 364 -8.35 -3.28 -1.00
N PHE A 365 -8.72 -2.36 -0.09
CA PHE A 365 -9.93 -1.53 -0.17
C PHE A 365 -9.70 -0.12 -0.75
N ILE A 366 -8.46 0.20 -1.16
CA ILE A 366 -8.11 1.47 -1.82
C ILE A 366 -8.08 1.23 -3.33
N GLN A 367 -9.17 1.59 -4.01
CA GLN A 367 -9.35 1.30 -5.44
C GLN A 367 -8.81 2.43 -6.31
N LEU A 368 -8.16 2.10 -7.43
CA LEU A 368 -7.81 3.09 -8.44
C LEU A 368 -9.06 3.47 -9.24
N VAL A 369 -9.35 4.76 -9.33
CA VAL A 369 -10.40 5.33 -10.19
C VAL A 369 -9.81 5.73 -11.53
N ALA A 370 -8.72 6.50 -11.52
CA ALA A 370 -8.13 7.02 -12.76
C ALA A 370 -6.63 7.29 -12.64
N ILE A 371 -5.96 7.31 -13.80
CA ILE A 371 -4.53 7.59 -13.94
C ILE A 371 -4.23 8.35 -15.23
N CYS A 372 -3.35 9.35 -15.16
CA CYS A 372 -2.81 10.08 -16.31
C CYS A 372 -1.36 10.50 -16.02
N GLU A 373 -0.53 10.82 -17.03
CA GLU A 373 0.75 11.46 -16.74
C GLU A 373 0.51 12.89 -16.21
N SER A 374 1.14 13.27 -15.11
CA SER A 374 0.92 14.57 -14.43
C SER A 374 1.30 15.79 -15.29
N ARG A 375 2.03 15.57 -16.39
CA ARG A 375 2.35 16.60 -17.38
C ARG A 375 1.12 16.91 -18.23
N ILE A 376 0.56 15.87 -18.84
CA ILE A 376 -0.66 15.88 -19.67
C ILE A 376 -1.82 16.50 -18.88
N LEU A 377 -2.14 15.94 -17.70
CA LEU A 377 -3.25 16.44 -16.87
C LEU A 377 -3.07 17.91 -16.50
N LYS A 378 -1.85 18.35 -16.14
CA LYS A 378 -1.62 19.74 -15.74
C LYS A 378 -1.61 20.71 -16.90
N GLN A 379 -1.06 20.35 -18.05
CA GLN A 379 -1.15 21.16 -19.27
C GLN A 379 -2.63 21.40 -19.63
N ILE A 380 -3.43 20.33 -19.61
CA ILE A 380 -4.83 20.37 -20.02
C ILE A 380 -5.70 21.13 -19.01
N CYS A 381 -5.43 21.02 -17.71
CA CYS A 381 -6.06 21.88 -16.69
C CYS A 381 -5.55 23.34 -16.68
N PHE A 382 -4.37 23.65 -17.25
CA PHE A 382 -3.88 25.04 -17.39
C PHE A 382 -4.41 25.74 -18.65
N VAL A 383 -4.70 24.97 -19.71
CA VAL A 383 -5.26 25.46 -20.98
C VAL A 383 -6.64 26.10 -20.78
N THR A 384 -7.41 25.68 -19.77
CA THR A 384 -8.69 26.29 -19.37
C THR A 384 -8.53 27.60 -18.58
N CYS A 385 -7.30 28.11 -18.34
CA CYS A 385 -7.09 29.35 -17.58
C CYS A 385 -6.19 30.41 -18.24
N LEU A 386 -4.98 30.11 -18.75
CA LEU A 386 -4.00 31.21 -19.00
C LEU A 386 -3.20 31.27 -20.32
N GLU A 387 -2.93 30.19 -21.06
CA GLU A 387 -1.97 30.28 -22.20
C GLU A 387 -2.51 30.04 -23.62
N TYR A 388 -3.70 29.44 -23.81
CA TYR A 388 -4.26 29.27 -25.16
C TYR A 388 -4.60 30.61 -25.84
N ILE A 389 -4.95 31.62 -25.02
CA ILE A 389 -5.35 32.99 -25.42
C ILE A 389 -4.24 33.73 -26.19
N ARG A 390 -2.97 33.32 -26.09
CA ARG A 390 -1.82 34.11 -26.59
C ARG A 390 -1.38 33.85 -28.03
N THR A 391 -1.72 32.71 -28.64
CA THR A 391 -1.03 32.24 -29.86
C THR A 391 -1.96 31.84 -31.01
N PHE A 392 -3.13 31.28 -30.73
CA PHE A 392 -4.05 30.77 -31.77
C PHE A 392 -5.47 31.27 -31.57
N GLY A 393 -5.83 32.35 -32.27
CA GLY A 393 -7.15 32.96 -32.22
C GLY A 393 -8.21 32.17 -33.01
N LEU A 394 -8.63 31.01 -32.48
CA LEU A 394 -9.79 30.25 -32.95
C LEU A 394 -10.65 29.81 -31.75
N PHE A 395 -11.96 29.94 -31.88
CA PHE A 395 -12.94 29.64 -30.83
C PHE A 395 -13.43 28.18 -30.92
N GLU A 396 -12.76 27.25 -30.23
CA GLU A 396 -13.31 25.92 -29.94
C GLU A 396 -13.08 25.49 -28.47
N ASP A 397 -14.16 25.65 -27.70
CA ASP A 397 -14.57 25.02 -26.43
C ASP A 397 -13.57 24.89 -25.23
N PRO A 398 -13.87 25.49 -24.05
CA PRO A 398 -13.07 25.34 -22.81
C PRO A 398 -13.02 23.93 -22.17
N VAL A 399 -13.66 22.92 -22.77
CA VAL A 399 -14.03 21.61 -22.18
C VAL A 399 -12.84 20.69 -21.79
N LYS A 400 -11.61 20.99 -22.19
CA LYS A 400 -10.49 20.01 -22.18
C LYS A 400 -10.09 19.52 -20.78
N ALA A 401 -10.09 20.39 -19.76
CA ALA A 401 -9.87 20.00 -18.36
C ALA A 401 -10.98 19.08 -17.81
N THR A 402 -12.21 19.29 -18.27
CA THR A 402 -13.38 18.51 -17.89
C THR A 402 -13.22 17.06 -18.33
N ASN A 403 -12.68 16.79 -19.52
CA ASN A 403 -12.60 15.45 -20.12
C ASN A 403 -11.95 14.37 -19.24
N PHE A 404 -10.93 14.67 -18.43
CA PHE A 404 -10.33 13.66 -17.55
C PHE A 404 -11.21 13.31 -16.35
N PHE A 405 -11.87 14.30 -15.76
CA PHE A 405 -12.74 14.09 -14.60
C PHE A 405 -14.18 13.75 -15.00
N ARG A 406 -14.62 14.02 -16.24
CA ARG A 406 -16.00 13.83 -16.71
C ARG A 406 -16.50 12.39 -16.52
N PRO A 407 -15.76 11.32 -16.89
CA PRO A 407 -16.20 9.95 -16.63
C PRO A 407 -16.33 9.63 -15.14
N ILE A 408 -15.47 10.22 -14.31
CA ILE A 408 -15.49 10.05 -12.85
C ILE A 408 -16.73 10.72 -12.25
N ILE A 409 -16.99 11.97 -12.66
CA ILE A 409 -18.13 12.79 -12.22
C ILE A 409 -19.45 12.14 -12.63
N ASP A 410 -19.59 11.74 -13.89
CA ASP A 410 -20.84 11.15 -14.39
C ASP A 410 -21.12 9.79 -13.75
N ASN A 411 -20.09 8.97 -13.53
CA ASN A 411 -20.24 7.67 -12.88
C ASN A 411 -20.56 7.80 -11.37
N LEU A 412 -20.00 8.79 -10.67
CA LEU A 412 -20.38 9.10 -9.29
C LEU A 412 -21.81 9.66 -9.20
N ASN A 413 -22.18 10.59 -10.07
CA ASN A 413 -23.53 11.15 -10.13
C ASN A 413 -24.58 10.06 -10.41
N GLU A 414 -24.29 9.11 -11.30
CA GLU A 414 -25.14 7.95 -11.61
C GLU A 414 -25.29 7.01 -10.40
N LEU A 415 -24.18 6.69 -9.71
CA LEU A 415 -24.16 5.88 -8.49
C LEU A 415 -24.91 6.53 -7.30
N GLN A 416 -25.02 7.86 -7.28
CA GLN A 416 -25.78 8.60 -6.28
C GLN A 416 -27.27 8.70 -6.63
N LEU A 417 -27.59 9.04 -7.88
CA LEU A 417 -28.96 9.24 -8.35
C LEU A 417 -29.72 7.93 -8.52
N ASN A 418 -29.11 6.92 -9.16
CA ASN A 418 -29.76 5.67 -9.54
C ASN A 418 -29.25 4.49 -8.70
N GLY A 419 -27.94 4.43 -8.44
CA GLY A 419 -27.33 3.36 -7.63
C GLY A 419 -26.98 2.10 -8.42
N LEU A 420 -26.75 1.00 -7.71
CA LEU A 420 -26.23 -0.25 -8.25
C LEU A 420 -26.91 -1.45 -7.56
N MET A 421 -27.46 -2.36 -8.36
CA MET A 421 -28.08 -3.60 -7.88
C MET A 421 -27.01 -4.67 -7.66
N ILE A 422 -26.83 -5.11 -6.41
CA ILE A 422 -25.88 -6.16 -6.02
C ILE A 422 -26.60 -7.13 -5.09
N ASN A 423 -26.56 -8.43 -5.37
CA ASN A 423 -27.24 -9.47 -4.58
C ASN A 423 -28.73 -9.14 -4.29
N ASN A 424 -29.46 -8.71 -5.32
CA ASN A 424 -30.86 -8.24 -5.24
C ASN A 424 -31.11 -7.03 -4.32
N THR A 425 -30.07 -6.37 -3.82
CA THR A 425 -30.15 -5.18 -2.97
C THR A 425 -29.70 -3.95 -3.77
N LEU A 426 -30.44 -2.84 -3.65
CA LEU A 426 -30.06 -1.57 -4.28
C LEU A 426 -29.13 -0.79 -3.34
N TYR A 427 -27.86 -0.68 -3.70
CA TYR A 427 -26.91 0.20 -3.03
C TYR A 427 -26.82 1.52 -3.77
N LYS A 428 -27.01 2.63 -3.05
CA LYS A 428 -26.71 3.97 -3.55
C LYS A 428 -25.47 4.52 -2.87
N PHE A 429 -24.72 5.36 -3.58
CA PHE A 429 -23.42 5.84 -3.12
C PHE A 429 -23.33 7.35 -3.19
N THR A 430 -23.04 8.00 -2.07
CA THR A 430 -22.97 9.46 -1.97
C THR A 430 -21.53 9.92 -1.84
N PHE A 431 -21.13 10.92 -2.62
CA PHE A 431 -19.81 11.53 -2.48
C PHE A 431 -19.67 12.26 -1.14
N SER A 432 -18.54 12.07 -0.42
CA SER A 432 -18.26 12.75 0.85
C SER A 432 -17.15 13.80 0.74
N THR A 433 -15.90 13.40 0.49
CA THR A 433 -14.73 14.29 0.48
C THR A 433 -13.70 13.90 -0.58
N VAL A 434 -12.82 14.85 -0.96
CA VAL A 434 -11.56 14.54 -1.63
C VAL A 434 -10.38 14.87 -0.73
N VAL A 435 -9.60 13.85 -0.39
CA VAL A 435 -8.38 13.95 0.41
C VAL A 435 -7.15 14.12 -0.49
N GLY A 436 -6.15 14.86 -0.01
CA GLY A 436 -4.86 15.02 -0.68
C GLY A 436 -3.90 15.82 0.19
N ASP A 437 -2.65 15.97 -0.26
CA ASP A 437 -1.77 16.97 0.33
C ASP A 437 -2.30 18.40 0.02
N ASN A 438 -1.80 19.42 0.71
CA ASN A 438 -2.27 20.80 0.48
C ASN A 438 -2.06 21.26 -0.97
N LEU A 439 -1.01 20.81 -1.67
CA LEU A 439 -0.74 21.18 -3.06
C LEU A 439 -1.80 20.60 -4.01
N ALA A 440 -2.12 19.31 -3.88
CA ALA A 440 -3.13 18.62 -4.66
C ALA A 440 -4.55 19.11 -4.32
N ALA A 441 -4.87 19.29 -3.03
CA ALA A 441 -6.16 19.80 -2.57
C ALA A 441 -6.42 21.23 -3.03
N ASN A 442 -5.45 22.16 -2.89
CA ASN A 442 -5.62 23.52 -3.40
C ASN A 442 -5.79 23.53 -4.93
N TRP A 443 -4.98 22.75 -5.67
CA TRP A 443 -5.12 22.64 -7.13
C TRP A 443 -6.50 22.15 -7.56
N LEU A 444 -6.99 21.07 -6.95
CA LEU A 444 -8.31 20.50 -7.24
C LEU A 444 -9.46 21.45 -6.86
N GLY A 445 -9.28 22.25 -5.81
CA GLY A 445 -10.24 23.29 -5.41
C GLY A 445 -10.21 24.58 -6.25
N GLY A 446 -9.35 24.68 -7.29
CA GLY A 446 -9.18 25.91 -8.07
C GLY A 446 -8.46 27.03 -7.31
N PHE A 447 -7.78 26.72 -6.21
CA PHE A 447 -7.00 27.66 -5.39
C PHE A 447 -5.55 27.76 -5.84
N GLN A 448 -4.86 28.81 -5.39
CA GLN A 448 -3.43 28.98 -5.61
C GLN A 448 -2.62 27.87 -4.93
N THR A 449 -1.67 27.33 -5.68
CA THR A 449 -0.70 26.31 -5.25
C THR A 449 0.60 26.92 -4.69
N CYS A 450 0.72 28.25 -4.73
CA CYS A 450 1.78 28.99 -4.05
C CYS A 450 1.34 29.29 -2.61
N PHE A 451 2.09 28.79 -1.63
CA PHE A 451 1.82 29.01 -0.21
C PHE A 451 2.64 30.17 0.38
N SER A 452 3.56 30.76 -0.37
CA SER A 452 4.51 31.77 0.12
C SER A 452 4.14 33.22 -0.22
N ASN A 453 2.89 33.49 -0.63
CA ASN A 453 2.36 34.82 -0.94
C ASN A 453 0.82 34.81 -0.91
N GLY A 454 0.18 35.96 -0.64
CA GLY A 454 -1.27 36.13 -0.80
C GLY A 454 -2.13 35.19 0.05
N HIS A 455 -3.32 34.86 -0.44
CA HIS A 455 -4.36 34.15 0.33
C HIS A 455 -4.22 32.63 0.18
N PHE A 456 -3.27 32.06 0.92
CA PHE A 456 -2.83 30.67 0.79
C PHE A 456 -3.79 29.61 1.36
N CYS A 457 -4.74 30.00 2.22
CA CYS A 457 -5.68 29.07 2.87
C CYS A 457 -6.95 28.83 2.03
N ARG A 458 -7.40 27.57 1.93
CA ARG A 458 -8.66 27.16 1.26
C ARG A 458 -9.91 27.27 2.13
N ARG A 459 -9.77 27.54 3.44
CA ARG A 459 -10.89 27.69 4.40
C ARG A 459 -11.14 29.14 4.82
N CYS A 460 -10.13 30.01 4.83
CA CYS A 460 -10.27 31.41 5.24
C CYS A 460 -9.53 32.40 4.32
N TYR A 461 -9.72 33.69 4.59
CA TYR A 461 -9.13 34.82 3.85
C TYR A 461 -7.92 35.47 4.55
N ILE A 462 -7.14 34.71 5.33
CA ILE A 462 -5.84 35.20 5.82
C ILE A 462 -4.88 35.48 4.64
N ASP A 463 -4.07 36.54 4.75
CA ASP A 463 -2.98 36.82 3.81
C ASP A 463 -1.64 36.34 4.38
N TYR A 464 -0.72 35.91 3.52
CA TYR A 464 0.60 35.43 3.89
C TYR A 464 1.40 36.43 4.77
N LYS A 465 1.23 37.73 4.55
CA LYS A 465 1.89 38.76 5.38
C LYS A 465 1.37 38.80 6.83
N ASP A 466 0.11 38.39 7.04
CA ASP A 466 -0.63 38.55 8.30
C ASP A 466 -0.54 37.30 9.20
N GLN A 467 -0.05 36.17 8.67
CA GLN A 467 0.08 34.90 9.42
C GLN A 467 0.99 34.98 10.67
N SER A 468 1.91 35.96 10.69
CA SER A 468 2.86 36.21 11.78
C SER A 468 2.33 37.24 12.79
N LEU A 469 1.07 37.64 12.68
CA LEU A 469 0.39 38.53 13.62
C LEU A 469 -0.50 37.72 14.59
N LEU A 470 -0.64 38.21 15.81
CA LEU A 470 -1.51 37.63 16.85
C LEU A 470 -2.99 38.00 16.57
N ILE A 471 -3.52 37.54 15.44
CA ILE A 471 -4.93 37.71 15.06
C ILE A 471 -5.73 36.50 15.59
N PRO A 472 -6.80 36.69 16.37
CA PRO A 472 -7.70 35.61 16.79
C PRO A 472 -8.43 34.96 15.61
N LEU A 473 -8.65 33.64 15.64
CA LEU A 473 -9.41 32.90 14.62
C LEU A 473 -10.85 33.40 14.40
N SER A 474 -11.41 34.15 15.35
CA SER A 474 -12.73 34.79 15.27
C SER A 474 -12.74 36.08 14.45
N GLN A 475 -11.58 36.71 14.23
CA GLN A 475 -11.44 37.93 13.42
C GLN A 475 -11.05 37.62 11.96
N ILE A 476 -10.52 36.43 11.68
CA ILE A 476 -10.17 36.00 10.33
C ILE A 476 -11.45 35.56 9.61
N LYS A 477 -11.85 36.29 8.55
CA LYS A 477 -13.04 35.95 7.75
C LYS A 477 -12.86 34.56 7.10
N LEU A 478 -13.79 33.65 7.37
CA LEU A 478 -13.93 32.37 6.67
C LEU A 478 -14.40 32.58 5.22
N ARG A 479 -14.11 31.61 4.36
CA ARG A 479 -14.71 31.50 3.03
C ARG A 479 -16.10 30.86 3.18
N THR A 480 -17.09 31.41 2.49
CA THR A 480 -18.41 30.78 2.30
C THR A 480 -18.50 30.24 0.88
N MET A 481 -19.47 29.36 0.61
CA MET A 481 -19.74 28.89 -0.76
C MET A 481 -20.09 30.07 -1.67
N PHE A 482 -21.06 30.89 -1.26
CA PHE A 482 -21.48 32.10 -1.96
C PHE A 482 -20.33 33.08 -2.26
N ASP A 483 -19.44 33.36 -1.29
CA ASP A 483 -18.29 34.24 -1.52
C ASP A 483 -17.26 33.60 -2.47
N HIS A 484 -17.12 32.27 -2.46
CA HIS A 484 -16.24 31.55 -3.37
C HIS A 484 -16.79 31.54 -4.81
N ASP A 485 -18.07 31.22 -5.00
CA ASP A 485 -18.75 31.23 -6.30
C ASP A 485 -18.70 32.62 -6.96
N LEU A 486 -18.93 33.68 -6.18
CA LEU A 486 -18.84 35.07 -6.65
C LEU A 486 -17.40 35.45 -7.06
N ILE A 487 -16.37 34.84 -6.45
CA ILE A 487 -14.97 35.00 -6.84
C ILE A 487 -14.64 34.18 -8.11
N VAL A 488 -15.16 32.95 -8.22
CA VAL A 488 -15.00 32.12 -9.43
C VAL A 488 -15.64 32.82 -10.64
N GLN A 489 -16.86 33.36 -10.50
CA GLN A 489 -17.50 34.16 -11.54
C GLN A 489 -16.68 35.40 -11.94
N GLN A 490 -16.03 36.06 -10.97
CA GLN A 490 -15.13 37.19 -11.24
C GLN A 490 -13.85 36.84 -12.01
N ILE A 491 -13.43 35.58 -11.98
CA ILE A 491 -12.28 35.06 -12.72
C ILE A 491 -12.72 34.56 -14.10
N LEU A 492 -13.85 33.84 -14.19
CA LEU A 492 -14.41 33.39 -15.47
C LEU A 492 -14.78 34.58 -16.40
N ASN A 493 -15.20 35.70 -15.83
CA ASN A 493 -15.50 36.94 -16.57
C ASN A 493 -14.25 37.77 -16.94
N ASP A 494 -13.08 37.50 -16.35
CA ASP A 494 -11.79 38.14 -16.71
C ASP A 494 -10.63 37.16 -16.51
N PRO A 495 -10.38 36.25 -17.48
CA PRO A 495 -9.34 35.23 -17.35
C PRO A 495 -7.90 35.77 -17.27
N ASN A 496 -7.66 37.03 -17.62
CA ASN A 496 -6.34 37.67 -17.50
C ASN A 496 -6.04 38.14 -16.05
N ARG A 497 -7.00 38.01 -15.14
CA ARG A 497 -6.93 38.56 -13.78
C ARG A 497 -6.01 37.76 -12.87
N SER A 498 -5.15 38.47 -12.14
CA SER A 498 -4.33 37.89 -11.07
C SER A 498 -5.18 37.23 -9.97
N PRO A 499 -4.76 36.10 -9.36
CA PRO A 499 -5.59 35.27 -8.48
C PRO A 499 -6.40 36.04 -7.42
N VAL A 500 -7.72 36.07 -7.60
CA VAL A 500 -8.62 36.87 -6.75
C VAL A 500 -8.80 36.16 -5.42
N LYS A 501 -8.27 36.75 -4.33
CA LYS A 501 -8.30 36.15 -2.98
C LYS A 501 -7.82 34.69 -2.95
N GLY A 502 -6.79 34.39 -3.74
CA GLY A 502 -6.17 33.07 -3.83
C GLY A 502 -6.99 32.00 -4.56
N VAL A 503 -8.07 32.38 -5.23
CA VAL A 503 -8.73 31.54 -6.24
C VAL A 503 -8.08 31.84 -7.60
N VAL A 504 -7.87 30.81 -8.42
CA VAL A 504 -7.20 30.87 -9.73
C VAL A 504 -8.15 30.48 -10.86
N GLY A 505 -9.17 29.66 -10.58
CA GLY A 505 -10.17 29.24 -11.56
C GLY A 505 -11.28 28.39 -10.91
N GLN A 506 -12.17 27.85 -11.72
CA GLN A 506 -13.19 26.90 -11.27
C GLN A 506 -12.56 25.51 -11.04
N SER A 507 -13.05 24.76 -10.05
CA SER A 507 -12.63 23.37 -9.83
C SER A 507 -13.04 22.46 -11.00
N PRO A 508 -12.20 21.47 -11.42
CA PRO A 508 -12.62 20.45 -12.38
C PRO A 508 -13.76 19.55 -11.87
N LEU A 509 -14.06 19.53 -10.56
CA LEU A 509 -15.15 18.74 -9.96
C LEU A 509 -16.45 19.54 -9.73
N HIS A 510 -16.58 20.75 -10.25
CA HIS A 510 -17.74 21.64 -10.01
C HIS A 510 -19.12 21.07 -10.42
N SER A 511 -19.17 19.95 -11.16
CA SER A 511 -20.39 19.26 -11.61
C SER A 511 -20.62 17.90 -10.93
N LEU A 512 -19.82 17.56 -9.92
CA LEU A 512 -20.06 16.43 -9.01
C LEU A 512 -21.08 16.85 -7.94
N ILE A 513 -22.17 16.09 -7.81
CA ILE A 513 -23.22 16.37 -6.82
C ILE A 513 -22.62 16.28 -5.41
N GLY A 514 -22.90 17.28 -4.57
CA GLY A 514 -22.35 17.38 -3.21
C GLY A 514 -20.92 17.94 -3.11
N PHE A 515 -20.19 18.12 -4.21
CA PHE A 515 -18.86 18.71 -4.17
C PHE A 515 -18.89 20.24 -4.15
N HIS A 516 -18.14 20.85 -3.22
CA HIS A 516 -17.76 22.26 -3.32
C HIS A 516 -16.37 22.54 -2.69
N PRO A 517 -15.49 23.36 -3.30
CA PRO A 517 -14.10 23.52 -2.87
C PRO A 517 -13.85 23.97 -1.43
N THR A 518 -14.80 24.65 -0.78
CA THR A 518 -14.65 25.09 0.63
C THR A 518 -15.17 24.08 1.65
N THR A 519 -15.93 23.06 1.24
CA THR A 519 -16.66 22.13 2.14
C THR A 519 -16.42 20.65 1.85
N SER A 520 -15.69 20.30 0.79
CA SER A 520 -15.37 18.91 0.41
C SER A 520 -13.87 18.59 0.42
N LEU A 521 -13.03 19.49 0.93
CA LEU A 521 -11.54 19.42 0.88
C LEU A 521 -10.91 19.55 2.29
N PRO A 522 -10.96 18.48 3.12
CA PRO A 522 -10.43 18.45 4.49
C PRO A 522 -8.91 18.72 4.58
N ALA A 523 -8.39 18.79 5.81
CA ALA A 523 -6.94 18.87 6.08
C ALA A 523 -6.37 17.49 6.43
N ASP A 524 -5.13 17.23 6.01
CA ASP A 524 -4.42 15.98 6.29
C ASP A 524 -3.41 16.15 7.44
N CYS A 525 -3.71 15.52 8.57
CA CYS A 525 -2.84 15.54 9.75
C CYS A 525 -1.46 14.91 9.49
N MET A 526 -1.33 13.99 8.53
CA MET A 526 -0.04 13.43 8.14
C MET A 526 0.82 14.49 7.44
N HIS A 527 0.31 15.16 6.42
CA HIS A 527 1.07 16.21 5.73
C HIS A 527 1.28 17.47 6.59
N ASP A 528 0.31 17.90 7.40
CA ASP A 528 0.44 19.12 8.21
C ASP A 528 1.30 18.88 9.45
N LEU A 529 0.88 17.99 10.36
CA LEU A 529 1.56 17.78 11.64
C LEU A 529 2.82 16.93 11.45
N LEU A 530 2.71 15.72 10.91
CA LEU A 530 3.80 14.75 10.95
C LEU A 530 4.92 15.07 9.95
N GLU A 531 4.58 15.39 8.71
CA GLU A 531 5.54 15.81 7.68
C GLU A 531 6.06 17.24 7.90
N GLY A 532 5.22 18.12 8.45
CA GLY A 532 5.45 19.57 8.55
C GLY A 532 5.86 20.06 9.94
N ILE A 533 4.91 20.14 10.88
CA ILE A 533 5.09 20.90 12.13
C ILE A 533 5.93 20.16 13.19
N CYS A 534 5.69 18.87 13.41
CA CYS A 534 6.47 18.04 14.34
C CYS A 534 7.99 18.13 14.10
N PRO A 535 8.53 17.98 12.86
CA PRO A 535 9.96 18.13 12.62
C PRO A 535 10.45 19.57 12.75
N ILE A 536 9.64 20.61 12.51
CA ILE A 536 10.02 22.01 12.76
C ILE A 536 10.24 22.26 14.25
N VAL A 537 9.32 21.81 15.11
CA VAL A 537 9.42 21.99 16.57
C VAL A 537 10.61 21.19 17.14
N MET A 538 10.74 19.90 16.80
CA MET A 538 11.90 19.08 17.23
C MET A 538 13.24 19.69 16.80
N MET A 539 13.34 20.18 15.55
CA MET A 539 14.56 20.80 15.04
C MET A 539 14.89 22.12 15.76
N SER A 540 13.87 22.92 16.08
CA SER A 540 14.05 24.20 16.78
C SER A 540 14.50 24.00 18.22
N LEU A 541 13.93 23.03 18.94
CA LEU A 541 14.36 22.62 20.28
C LEU A 541 15.80 22.11 20.31
N LEU A 542 16.18 21.25 19.35
CA LEU A 542 17.56 20.75 19.24
C LEU A 542 18.57 21.86 18.94
N LYS A 543 18.17 22.88 18.19
CA LYS A 543 19.00 24.09 17.97
C LYS A 543 19.12 24.95 19.22
N GLU A 544 18.03 25.16 19.98
CA GLU A 544 18.09 25.89 21.24
C GLU A 544 18.95 25.16 22.29
N ALA A 545 18.80 23.85 22.44
CA ALA A 545 19.65 23.03 23.31
C ALA A 545 21.13 23.12 22.92
N SER A 546 21.42 23.27 21.63
CA SER A 546 22.78 23.45 21.12
C SER A 546 23.32 24.86 21.36
N SER A 547 22.51 25.92 21.21
CA SER A 547 22.92 27.31 21.45
C SER A 547 23.08 27.62 22.96
N LYS A 548 22.19 27.09 23.80
CA LYS A 548 22.29 27.07 25.28
C LYS A 548 23.40 26.13 25.79
N ARG A 549 24.15 25.45 24.89
CA ARG A 549 25.26 24.52 25.18
C ARG A 549 24.89 23.32 26.08
N LEU A 550 23.61 22.93 26.10
CA LEU A 550 23.10 21.78 26.85
C LEU A 550 23.55 20.45 26.22
N ILE A 551 23.70 20.44 24.88
CA ILE A 551 24.12 19.28 24.09
C ILE A 551 24.88 19.74 22.84
N THR A 552 25.71 18.86 22.25
CA THR A 552 26.37 19.13 20.96
C THR A 552 25.70 18.38 19.81
N HIS A 553 25.85 18.86 18.57
CA HIS A 553 25.34 18.15 17.38
C HIS A 553 25.82 16.69 17.29
N GLY A 554 27.07 16.42 17.68
CA GLY A 554 27.61 15.06 17.74
C GLY A 554 26.88 14.19 18.78
N ARG A 555 26.59 14.73 19.98
CA ARG A 555 25.86 14.01 21.03
C ARG A 555 24.38 13.82 20.69
N ILE A 556 23.76 14.71 19.91
CA ILE A 556 22.42 14.51 19.33
C ILE A 556 22.42 13.32 18.35
N GLN A 557 23.40 13.29 17.44
CA GLN A 557 23.56 12.19 16.49
C GLN A 557 23.84 10.85 17.21
N GLU A 558 24.69 10.86 18.24
CA GLU A 558 25.01 9.69 19.05
C GLU A 558 23.77 9.14 19.78
N ARG A 559 23.03 9.99 20.52
CA ARG A 559 21.80 9.59 21.22
C ARG A 559 20.76 9.00 20.27
N THR A 560 20.48 9.66 19.15
CA THR A 560 19.50 9.17 18.16
C THR A 560 19.96 7.92 17.40
N THR A 561 21.28 7.66 17.35
CA THR A 561 21.83 6.38 16.86
C THR A 561 21.68 5.27 17.89
N ASN A 562 21.97 5.54 19.16
CA ASN A 562 22.12 4.53 20.21
C ASN A 562 20.83 4.27 21.02
N PHE A 563 19.77 5.07 20.84
CA PHE A 563 18.49 4.87 21.53
C PHE A 563 17.88 3.49 21.22
N GLN A 564 17.44 2.80 22.29
CA GLN A 564 16.85 1.48 22.22
C GLN A 564 15.34 1.60 22.06
N TYR A 565 14.89 1.65 20.80
CA TYR A 565 13.47 1.56 20.45
C TYR A 565 12.95 0.17 20.83
N GLY A 566 11.78 0.12 21.46
CA GLY A 566 11.12 -1.15 21.80
C GLY A 566 10.64 -1.91 20.55
N TYR A 567 10.00 -3.06 20.75
CA TYR A 567 9.64 -3.97 19.66
C TYR A 567 8.67 -3.33 18.65
N PHE A 568 7.65 -2.61 19.15
CA PHE A 568 6.61 -2.03 18.31
C PHE A 568 7.10 -0.75 17.63
N ASP A 569 7.82 0.12 18.35
CA ASP A 569 8.38 1.36 17.81
C ASP A 569 9.55 1.11 16.86
N CYS A 570 10.33 0.03 17.03
CA CYS A 570 11.43 -0.33 16.13
C CYS A 570 10.97 -0.55 14.67
N ALA A 571 9.72 -0.95 14.44
CA ALA A 571 9.14 -1.05 13.09
C ALA A 571 9.11 0.30 12.34
N ASN A 572 9.02 1.40 13.07
CA ASN A 572 9.05 2.79 12.57
C ASN A 572 10.30 3.54 13.05
N ARG A 573 11.40 2.84 13.34
CA ARG A 573 12.65 3.46 13.84
C ARG A 573 13.13 4.56 12.86
N PRO A 574 13.32 5.81 13.31
CA PRO A 574 13.83 6.89 12.47
C PRO A 574 15.33 6.72 12.15
N PRO A 575 15.82 7.24 11.01
CA PRO A 575 17.26 7.41 10.79
C PRO A 575 17.86 8.40 11.79
N PRO A 576 19.13 8.25 12.21
CA PRO A 576 19.76 9.17 13.16
C PRO A 576 19.79 10.63 12.67
N ILE A 577 19.67 11.57 13.59
CA ILE A 577 19.74 13.01 13.29
C ILE A 577 21.21 13.39 13.11
N GLN A 578 21.67 13.35 11.85
CA GLN A 578 23.05 13.69 11.50
C GLN A 578 23.35 15.17 11.70
N THR A 579 24.60 15.56 11.97
CA THR A 579 25.02 16.97 12.10
C THR A 579 24.56 17.86 10.92
N LYS A 580 24.54 17.32 9.70
CA LYS A 580 24.04 18.01 8.50
C LYS A 580 22.53 18.28 8.51
N HIS A 581 21.75 17.46 9.21
CA HIS A 581 20.30 17.65 9.38
C HIS A 581 20.01 18.83 10.32
N LEU A 582 20.85 19.02 11.36
CA LEU A 582 20.80 20.17 12.26
C LEU A 582 21.22 21.47 11.56
N GLN A 583 22.24 21.41 10.69
CA GLN A 583 22.66 22.54 9.86
C GLN A 583 21.53 22.96 8.89
N ASN A 584 20.99 21.99 8.13
CA ASN A 584 19.99 22.22 7.08
C ASN A 584 18.53 22.24 7.59
N GLU A 585 18.31 22.26 8.91
CA GLU A 585 17.01 22.29 9.57
C GLU A 585 16.00 21.20 9.15
N ARG A 586 16.48 20.04 8.69
CA ARG A 586 15.63 19.03 8.04
C ARG A 586 15.86 17.63 8.57
N ILE A 587 14.85 17.09 9.25
CA ILE A 587 14.78 15.67 9.60
C ILE A 587 14.44 14.86 8.34
N VAL A 588 15.30 13.91 7.97
CA VAL A 588 15.14 13.02 6.82
C VAL A 588 14.60 11.67 7.30
N ALA A 589 13.28 11.52 7.25
CA ALA A 589 12.51 10.37 7.72
C ALA A 589 11.14 10.34 7.02
N THR A 590 10.40 9.22 7.06
CA THR A 590 8.97 9.17 6.64
C THR A 590 8.05 9.72 7.73
N ALA A 591 6.79 10.05 7.40
CA ALA A 591 5.79 10.51 8.38
C ALA A 591 5.65 9.57 9.60
N ALA A 592 5.64 8.25 9.39
CA ALA A 592 5.55 7.26 10.46
C ALA A 592 6.81 7.23 11.35
N GLN A 593 7.99 7.45 10.75
CA GLN A 593 9.25 7.60 11.48
C GLN A 593 9.33 8.95 12.21
N LYS A 594 8.77 10.02 11.67
CA LYS A 594 8.64 11.33 12.33
C LYS A 594 7.71 11.25 13.54
N LEU A 595 6.58 10.54 13.43
CA LEU A 595 5.69 10.24 14.56
C LEU A 595 6.40 9.42 15.65
N CYS A 596 7.11 8.35 15.26
CA CYS A 596 7.89 7.55 16.20
C CYS A 596 8.95 8.40 16.92
N LEU A 597 9.72 9.20 16.18
CA LEU A 597 10.71 10.13 16.73
C LEU A 597 10.07 11.19 17.64
N PHE A 598 8.92 11.74 17.26
CA PHE A 598 8.22 12.76 18.05
C PHE A 598 7.76 12.17 19.38
N LYS A 599 7.09 11.00 19.37
CA LYS A 599 6.68 10.28 20.58
C LYS A 599 7.86 9.90 21.49
N THR A 600 9.01 9.51 20.92
CA THR A 600 10.20 9.13 21.72
C THR A 600 11.16 10.27 22.02
N PHE A 601 10.92 11.48 21.51
CA PHE A 601 11.79 12.64 21.69
C PHE A 601 12.12 12.93 23.16
N PRO A 602 11.16 12.91 24.11
CA PRO A 602 11.46 13.15 25.51
C PRO A 602 12.36 12.07 26.13
N PHE A 603 12.12 10.79 25.82
CA PHE A 603 12.96 9.69 26.30
C PHE A 603 14.40 9.77 25.77
N ILE A 604 14.62 10.33 24.57
CA ILE A 604 15.96 10.52 23.98
C ILE A 604 16.71 11.68 24.67
N PHE A 605 15.98 12.70 25.16
CA PHE A 605 16.53 13.97 25.66
C PHE A 605 16.06 14.35 27.08
N TRP A 606 15.77 13.36 27.93
CA TRP A 606 15.11 13.54 29.24
C TRP A 606 15.85 14.43 30.25
N ASP A 607 17.16 14.65 30.07
CA ASP A 607 18.06 15.47 30.90
C ASP A 607 18.28 16.90 30.33
N ILE A 608 17.47 17.26 29.34
CA ILE A 608 17.54 18.50 28.56
C ILE A 608 16.16 19.16 28.40
N VAL A 609 15.07 18.38 28.27
CA VAL A 609 13.71 18.92 28.05
C VAL A 609 13.24 19.86 29.16
N ASP A 610 13.57 19.55 30.40
CA ASP A 610 13.31 20.34 31.61
C ASP A 610 14.08 21.68 31.67
N ARG A 611 15.03 21.89 30.74
CA ARG A 611 15.94 23.04 30.70
C ARG A 611 15.72 23.92 29.46
N LEU A 612 14.63 23.69 28.73
CA LEU A 612 14.20 24.43 27.54
C LEU A 612 12.84 25.09 27.81
N GLU A 613 12.83 26.41 28.00
CA GLU A 613 11.59 27.19 28.20
C GLU A 613 10.61 27.00 27.03
N SER A 614 11.12 26.82 25.81
CA SER A 614 10.33 26.56 24.61
C SER A 614 9.78 25.12 24.51
N PHE A 615 10.11 24.20 25.43
CA PHE A 615 9.58 22.84 25.41
C PHE A 615 8.05 22.78 25.61
N ILE A 616 7.45 23.83 26.18
CA ILE A 616 6.00 24.03 26.19
C ILE A 616 5.39 23.98 24.77
N VAL A 617 6.11 24.44 23.75
CA VAL A 617 5.68 24.34 22.33
C VAL A 617 5.52 22.88 21.90
N TYR A 618 6.39 21.99 22.38
CA TYR A 618 6.27 20.56 22.15
C TYR A 618 5.12 19.95 22.96
N LYS A 619 4.95 20.30 24.24
CA LYS A 619 3.83 19.79 25.07
C LYS A 619 2.47 20.09 24.43
N ILE A 620 2.20 21.35 24.08
CA ILE A 620 0.93 21.74 23.44
C ILE A 620 0.76 21.05 22.07
N LEU A 621 1.81 20.97 21.24
CA LEU A 621 1.74 20.21 19.98
C LEU A 621 1.50 18.71 20.19
N ARG A 622 2.00 18.15 21.29
CA ARG A 622 1.85 16.75 21.67
C ARG A 622 0.42 16.43 22.13
N GLU A 623 -0.24 17.35 22.84
CA GLU A 623 -1.68 17.30 23.16
C GLU A 623 -2.57 17.46 21.92
N ILE A 624 -2.29 18.46 21.07
CA ILE A 624 -2.98 18.63 19.77
C ILE A 624 -2.89 17.34 18.96
N LEU A 625 -1.70 16.73 18.89
CA LEU A 625 -1.50 15.51 18.11
C LEU A 625 -2.30 14.33 18.67
N ASP A 626 -2.45 14.20 20.00
CA ASP A 626 -3.26 13.12 20.57
C ASP A 626 -4.75 13.31 20.36
N LEU A 627 -5.26 14.55 20.44
CA LEU A 627 -6.63 14.86 20.02
C LEU A 627 -6.84 14.57 18.53
N VAL A 628 -5.98 15.09 17.66
CA VAL A 628 -6.10 14.94 16.19
C VAL A 628 -5.91 13.48 15.72
N LEU A 629 -5.18 12.66 16.47
CA LEU A 629 -5.03 11.22 16.20
C LEU A 629 -6.04 10.32 16.95
N SER A 630 -7.00 10.90 17.67
CA SER A 630 -8.05 10.13 18.35
C SER A 630 -9.06 9.53 17.37
N TYR A 631 -9.61 8.38 17.76
CA TYR A 631 -10.74 7.73 17.08
C TYR A 631 -11.43 6.74 18.05
N PRO A 632 -12.75 6.86 18.32
CA PRO A 632 -13.63 7.98 17.95
C PRO A 632 -13.17 9.32 18.56
N PHE A 633 -13.76 10.43 18.12
CA PHE A 633 -13.46 11.77 18.63
C PHE A 633 -14.66 12.31 19.43
N ARG A 634 -14.43 12.93 20.60
CA ARG A 634 -15.51 13.56 21.37
C ARG A 634 -15.74 15.02 20.96
N THR A 635 -16.97 15.43 20.68
CA THR A 635 -17.33 16.83 20.35
C THR A 635 -16.93 17.81 21.46
N SER A 636 -16.98 17.36 22.72
CA SER A 636 -16.55 18.07 23.92
C SER A 636 -15.04 18.37 23.94
N TRP A 637 -14.23 17.67 23.14
CA TRP A 637 -12.81 17.98 22.95
C TRP A 637 -12.57 19.06 21.88
N LEU A 638 -13.58 19.51 21.11
CA LEU A 638 -13.40 20.53 20.06
C LEU A 638 -12.97 21.89 20.62
N SER A 639 -13.50 22.30 21.78
CA SER A 639 -13.09 23.55 22.45
C SER A 639 -11.65 23.46 22.94
N VAL A 640 -11.29 22.35 23.59
CA VAL A 640 -9.91 22.07 24.04
C VAL A 640 -8.95 22.06 22.86
N LEU A 641 -9.34 21.50 21.70
CA LEU A 641 -8.55 21.52 20.49
C LEU A 641 -8.41 22.92 19.88
N ASP A 642 -9.48 23.72 19.80
CA ASP A 642 -9.41 25.13 19.37
C ASP A 642 -8.45 25.95 20.29
N ASP A 643 -8.60 25.83 21.61
CA ASP A 643 -7.78 26.54 22.61
C ASP A 643 -6.30 26.15 22.54
N LEU A 644 -5.99 24.84 22.48
CA LEU A 644 -4.62 24.34 22.33
C LEU A 644 -4.00 24.82 21.00
N CYS A 645 -4.77 24.81 19.91
CA CYS A 645 -4.30 25.22 18.60
C CYS A 645 -3.98 26.73 18.50
N ASP A 646 -4.77 27.60 19.15
CA ASP A 646 -4.45 29.03 19.26
C ASP A 646 -3.27 29.29 20.21
N ALA A 647 -3.19 28.58 21.34
CA ALA A 647 -2.04 28.61 22.23
C ALA A 647 -0.74 28.18 21.52
N PHE A 648 -0.80 27.15 20.67
CA PHE A 648 0.34 26.69 19.88
C PHE A 648 0.85 27.74 18.90
N HIS A 649 -0.03 28.44 18.17
CA HIS A 649 0.39 29.53 17.27
C HIS A 649 1.03 30.69 18.04
N HIS A 650 0.47 31.05 19.19
CA HIS A 650 1.03 32.09 20.06
C HIS A 650 2.42 31.70 20.60
N LEU A 651 2.60 30.46 21.05
CA LEU A 651 3.89 29.95 21.53
C LEU A 651 4.92 29.80 20.41
N MET A 652 4.51 29.41 19.20
CA MET A 652 5.38 29.42 18.01
C MET A 652 5.87 30.85 17.67
N LEU A 653 5.02 31.87 17.84
CA LEU A 653 5.39 33.27 17.65
C LEU A 653 6.35 33.78 18.73
N ILE A 654 6.18 33.35 19.98
CA ILE A 654 7.04 33.76 21.11
C ILE A 654 8.43 33.10 21.03
N HIS A 655 8.48 31.78 20.90
CA HIS A 655 9.74 31.04 20.98
C HIS A 655 10.45 30.87 19.62
N PHE A 656 9.70 30.76 18.52
CA PHE A 656 10.24 30.44 17.20
C PHE A 656 9.71 31.37 16.08
N PRO A 657 9.74 32.72 16.23
CA PRO A 657 9.14 33.67 15.27
C PRO A 657 9.69 33.55 13.84
N ASN A 658 10.94 33.10 13.67
CA ASN A 658 11.56 32.85 12.37
C ASN A 658 11.16 31.49 11.73
N LYS A 659 10.16 30.79 12.29
CA LYS A 659 9.64 29.49 11.81
C LYS A 659 8.14 29.52 11.52
N ILE A 660 7.52 30.69 11.49
CA ILE A 660 6.11 30.80 11.08
C ILE A 660 5.97 30.43 9.60
N VAL A 661 5.19 29.39 9.35
CA VAL A 661 4.92 28.84 8.02
C VAL A 661 3.42 28.55 7.86
N PRO A 662 2.89 28.54 6.62
CA PRO A 662 1.47 28.27 6.32
C PRO A 662 0.84 27.09 7.07
N LYS A 663 1.60 25.99 7.26
CA LYS A 663 1.13 24.81 8.00
C LYS A 663 0.78 25.08 9.47
N ILE A 664 1.38 26.08 10.12
CA ILE A 664 1.03 26.46 11.50
C ILE A 664 -0.33 27.14 11.53
N HIS A 665 -0.65 27.95 10.51
CA HIS A 665 -2.00 28.48 10.34
C HIS A 665 -3.00 27.35 10.04
N PHE A 666 -2.64 26.36 9.22
CA PHE A 666 -3.52 25.19 9.00
C PHE A 666 -3.79 24.43 10.31
N VAL A 667 -2.79 24.24 11.17
CA VAL A 667 -2.97 23.65 12.52
C VAL A 667 -4.00 24.43 13.35
N ARG A 668 -4.02 25.76 13.30
CA ARG A 668 -5.05 26.58 13.99
C ARG A 668 -6.48 26.19 13.61
N GLU A 669 -6.71 25.73 12.39
CA GLU A 669 -8.05 25.40 11.92
C GLU A 669 -8.53 23.98 12.31
N TYR A 670 -7.73 23.15 13.01
CA TYR A 670 -8.08 21.73 13.22
C TYR A 670 -9.32 21.47 14.08
N GLY A 671 -9.62 22.30 15.09
CA GLY A 671 -10.89 22.21 15.83
C GLY A 671 -12.12 22.65 15.02
N ARG A 672 -11.91 23.27 13.85
CA ARG A 672 -12.94 23.43 12.80
C ARG A 672 -12.91 22.26 11.82
N VAL A 673 -11.74 21.76 11.38
CA VAL A 673 -11.64 20.58 10.51
C VAL A 673 -12.35 19.36 11.11
N VAL A 674 -12.13 19.04 12.39
CA VAL A 674 -12.77 17.87 13.03
C VAL A 674 -14.28 18.05 13.19
N ARG A 675 -14.73 19.29 13.46
CA ARG A 675 -16.15 19.65 13.54
C ARG A 675 -16.87 19.56 12.20
N ASP A 676 -16.19 19.98 11.13
CA ASP A 676 -16.73 20.07 9.78
C ASP A 676 -16.76 18.72 9.07
N TYR A 677 -15.77 17.84 9.32
CA TYR A 677 -15.55 16.59 8.58
C TYR A 677 -15.52 15.32 9.44
N GLY A 678 -15.53 15.42 10.77
CA GLY A 678 -15.36 14.27 11.68
C GLY A 678 -13.88 13.97 11.98
N PRO A 679 -13.57 12.81 12.61
CA PRO A 679 -12.23 12.51 13.11
C PRO A 679 -11.13 12.65 12.04
N ALA A 680 -10.11 13.47 12.29
CA ALA A 680 -9.08 13.79 11.30
C ALA A 680 -8.30 12.55 10.78
N THR A 681 -8.28 11.47 11.56
CA THR A 681 -7.74 10.14 11.18
C THR A 681 -8.52 9.45 10.06
N ARG A 682 -9.71 9.91 9.67
CA ARG A 682 -10.40 9.47 8.43
C ARG A 682 -9.75 10.04 7.17
N HIS A 683 -9.21 11.26 7.28
CA HIS A 683 -8.73 12.07 6.15
C HIS A 683 -7.21 12.05 5.96
N TRP A 684 -6.49 11.12 6.62
CA TRP A 684 -5.03 11.08 6.56
C TRP A 684 -4.45 10.31 5.37
N CYS A 685 -3.36 10.80 4.77
CA CYS A 685 -2.84 10.24 3.51
C CYS A 685 -2.06 8.92 3.65
N PHE A 686 -1.79 8.44 4.86
CA PHE A 686 -0.89 7.30 5.16
C PHE A 686 -1.14 6.01 4.36
N ARG A 687 -2.41 5.67 4.09
CA ARG A 687 -2.74 4.40 3.43
C ARG A 687 -2.70 4.53 1.90
N TYR A 688 -3.07 5.69 1.36
CA TYR A 688 -2.92 6.00 -0.05
C TYR A 688 -1.45 6.06 -0.48
N GLU A 689 -0.59 6.71 0.32
CA GLU A 689 0.87 6.70 0.13
C GLU A 689 1.44 5.26 0.08
N ALA A 690 0.95 4.39 0.96
CA ALA A 690 1.36 2.99 0.98
C ALA A 690 0.85 2.21 -0.25
N SER A 691 -0.32 2.53 -0.78
CA SER A 691 -0.82 1.96 -2.05
C SER A 691 0.06 2.37 -3.25
N HIS A 692 0.64 3.57 -3.26
CA HIS A 692 1.57 3.99 -4.33
C HIS A 692 2.81 3.09 -4.45
N ALA A 693 3.20 2.38 -3.38
CA ALA A 693 4.34 1.47 -3.40
C ALA A 693 4.15 0.25 -4.32
N TYR A 694 2.91 -0.11 -4.67
CA TYR A 694 2.61 -1.14 -5.68
C TYR A 694 3.10 -0.69 -7.06
N TYR A 695 2.56 0.43 -7.55
CA TYR A 695 2.85 1.01 -8.87
C TYR A 695 4.35 1.30 -9.05
N LYS A 696 5.00 1.90 -8.03
CA LYS A 696 6.44 2.17 -8.04
C LYS A 696 7.28 0.89 -8.18
N LYS A 697 6.91 -0.20 -7.49
CA LYS A 697 7.59 -1.51 -7.64
C LYS A 697 7.32 -2.16 -9.01
N LEU A 698 6.10 -2.04 -9.51
CA LEU A 698 5.68 -2.60 -10.80
C LEU A 698 6.46 -1.95 -11.95
N SER A 699 6.48 -0.61 -12.06
CA SER A 699 7.23 0.10 -13.12
C SER A 699 8.73 -0.20 -13.10
N ILE A 700 9.34 -0.36 -11.92
CA ILE A 700 10.75 -0.74 -11.78
C ILE A 700 11.01 -2.18 -12.27
N ARG A 701 10.04 -3.10 -12.11
CA ARG A 701 10.17 -4.50 -12.51
C ARG A 701 9.80 -4.77 -13.96
N THR A 702 8.81 -4.08 -14.52
CA THR A 702 8.48 -4.19 -15.95
C THR A 702 9.51 -3.46 -16.81
N ASN A 703 10.10 -2.38 -16.28
CA ASN A 703 11.01 -1.47 -16.99
C ASN A 703 10.45 -0.96 -18.34
N ASN A 704 9.12 -1.01 -18.50
CA ASN A 704 8.39 -0.58 -19.68
C ASN A 704 7.65 0.72 -19.35
N PHE A 705 7.93 1.76 -20.13
CA PHE A 705 7.35 3.10 -20.02
C PHE A 705 6.58 3.50 -21.29
N LYS A 706 6.34 2.57 -22.23
CA LYS A 706 5.44 2.80 -23.37
C LYS A 706 4.00 2.73 -22.86
N ASN A 707 3.33 3.88 -22.83
CA ASN A 707 2.00 4.06 -22.24
C ASN A 707 1.92 3.48 -20.81
N THR A 708 2.72 4.09 -19.92
CA THR A 708 2.78 3.73 -18.50
C THR A 708 1.40 3.78 -17.80
N PRO A 709 0.53 4.78 -18.07
CA PRO A 709 -0.82 4.81 -17.49
C PRO A 709 -1.66 3.55 -17.78
N LYS A 710 -1.72 3.11 -19.05
CA LYS A 710 -2.49 1.91 -19.45
C LYS A 710 -1.96 0.66 -18.75
N MET A 711 -0.64 0.44 -18.77
CA MET A 711 0.01 -0.68 -18.08
C MET A 711 -0.35 -0.74 -16.60
N LEU A 712 -0.27 0.40 -15.89
CA LEU A 712 -0.53 0.47 -14.46
C LEU A 712 -2.01 0.27 -14.11
N ALA A 713 -2.95 0.75 -14.93
CA ALA A 713 -4.37 0.50 -14.75
C ALA A 713 -4.75 -0.96 -15.02
N THR A 714 -4.23 -1.57 -16.09
CA THR A 714 -4.48 -2.98 -16.45
C THR A 714 -3.98 -3.93 -15.36
N HIS A 715 -2.75 -3.72 -14.86
CA HIS A 715 -2.22 -4.49 -13.72
C HIS A 715 -3.02 -4.26 -12.43
N PHE A 716 -3.54 -3.04 -12.19
CA PHE A 716 -4.43 -2.81 -11.07
C PHE A 716 -5.73 -3.63 -11.19
N ARG A 717 -6.36 -3.71 -12.37
CA ARG A 717 -7.56 -4.55 -12.57
C ARG A 717 -7.26 -6.03 -12.32
N PHE A 718 -6.16 -6.58 -12.83
CA PHE A 718 -5.75 -7.97 -12.51
C PHE A 718 -5.54 -8.19 -11.00
N LYS A 719 -4.91 -7.23 -10.31
CA LYS A 719 -4.77 -7.26 -8.84
C LYS A 719 -6.15 -7.21 -8.15
N GLN A 720 -7.09 -6.43 -8.68
CA GLN A 720 -8.43 -6.25 -8.11
C GLN A 720 -9.24 -7.56 -8.20
N CYS A 721 -9.23 -8.22 -9.37
CA CYS A 721 -9.75 -9.58 -9.55
C CYS A 721 -9.14 -10.55 -8.53
N TYR A 722 -7.80 -10.59 -8.44
CA TYR A 722 -7.10 -11.46 -7.49
C TYR A 722 -7.52 -11.24 -6.03
N LYS A 723 -7.79 -10.00 -5.64
CA LYS A 723 -8.14 -9.65 -4.26
C LYS A 723 -9.58 -10.01 -3.93
N PHE A 724 -10.53 -9.69 -4.79
CA PHE A 724 -11.95 -9.96 -4.53
C PHE A 724 -12.33 -11.43 -4.73
N SER A 725 -11.82 -12.11 -5.77
CA SER A 725 -12.03 -13.57 -5.94
C SER A 725 -11.29 -14.42 -4.89
N ARG A 726 -10.44 -13.82 -4.04
CA ARG A 726 -9.85 -14.45 -2.84
C ARG A 726 -10.46 -13.94 -1.54
N PHE A 727 -11.43 -13.02 -1.59
CA PHE A 727 -11.98 -12.35 -0.42
C PHE A 727 -13.03 -13.24 0.26
N SER A 728 -12.73 -13.58 1.51
CA SER A 728 -13.62 -14.32 2.40
C SER A 728 -13.47 -13.70 3.79
N PRO A 729 -14.51 -13.04 4.33
CA PRO A 729 -14.41 -12.39 5.65
C PRO A 729 -14.13 -13.40 6.76
N LEU A 730 -14.64 -14.64 6.63
CA LEU A 730 -14.40 -15.80 7.53
C LEU A 730 -12.94 -16.28 7.64
N ARG A 731 -11.97 -15.64 6.99
CA ARG A 731 -10.56 -15.89 7.28
C ARG A 731 -10.16 -15.26 8.61
N ASN A 732 -10.55 -15.92 9.70
CA ASN A 732 -10.03 -15.71 11.05
C ASN A 732 -8.50 -15.70 11.01
N THR A 733 -7.90 -14.52 11.12
CA THR A 733 -6.44 -14.33 11.09
C THR A 733 -5.78 -14.68 12.42
N CYS A 734 -6.35 -15.68 13.12
CA CYS A 734 -5.88 -16.20 14.39
C CYS A 734 -4.70 -17.15 14.15
N TYR A 735 -3.48 -16.62 14.02
CA TYR A 735 -2.27 -17.43 13.78
C TYR A 735 -1.18 -17.21 14.85
N PRO A 736 -0.71 -18.29 15.50
CA PRO A 736 0.35 -18.22 16.49
C PRO A 736 1.74 -18.35 15.84
N VAL A 737 2.77 -17.85 16.54
CA VAL A 737 4.17 -17.96 16.14
C VAL A 737 5.01 -18.47 17.32
N GLY A 738 5.71 -19.59 17.09
CA GLY A 738 6.54 -20.25 18.11
C GLY A 738 5.71 -20.92 19.19
N VAL A 739 4.80 -21.83 18.78
CA VAL A 739 4.02 -22.68 19.69
C VAL A 739 4.93 -23.71 20.37
N LYS A 740 4.75 -23.92 21.67
CA LYS A 740 5.41 -24.94 22.50
C LYS A 740 4.53 -25.29 23.70
N THR A 741 4.75 -26.44 24.33
CA THR A 741 4.16 -26.80 25.63
C THR A 741 4.52 -25.81 26.73
N VAL A 742 3.66 -25.65 27.73
CA VAL A 742 3.99 -24.97 29.00
C VAL A 742 4.57 -25.97 29.99
N ARG A 743 5.89 -25.89 30.25
CA ARG A 743 6.47 -26.62 31.38
C ARG A 743 5.97 -26.00 32.68
N ASN A 744 5.55 -26.82 33.63
CA ASN A 744 5.05 -26.38 34.95
C ASN A 744 6.05 -25.45 35.69
N SER A 745 7.36 -25.69 35.53
CA SER A 745 8.44 -24.85 36.08
C SER A 745 8.54 -23.43 35.49
N SER A 746 7.77 -23.10 34.45
CA SER A 746 7.77 -21.77 33.80
C SER A 746 6.83 -20.77 34.50
N LEU A 747 5.93 -21.25 35.35
CA LEU A 747 4.90 -20.47 36.02
C LEU A 747 5.25 -20.35 37.51
N ASN A 748 5.09 -19.16 38.10
CA ASN A 748 5.22 -19.00 39.55
C ASN A 748 4.03 -19.66 40.28
N LYS A 749 3.99 -19.62 41.61
CA LYS A 749 2.89 -20.25 42.36
C LYS A 749 1.52 -19.66 41.99
N GLU A 750 1.39 -18.33 42.02
CA GLU A 750 0.12 -17.63 41.82
C GLU A 750 -0.41 -17.80 40.38
N MET A 751 0.48 -17.80 39.38
CA MET A 751 0.13 -18.13 38.00
C MET A 751 -0.43 -19.56 37.87
N ARG A 752 0.15 -20.54 38.57
CA ARG A 752 -0.37 -21.92 38.54
C ARG A 752 -1.69 -22.05 39.27
N ASP A 753 -1.80 -21.47 40.46
CA ASP A 753 -3.02 -21.46 41.25
C ASP A 753 -4.17 -20.79 40.44
N LEU A 754 -3.90 -19.66 39.77
CA LEU A 754 -4.83 -18.98 38.85
C LEU A 754 -5.24 -19.85 37.65
N VAL A 755 -4.28 -20.41 36.93
CA VAL A 755 -4.53 -21.19 35.70
C VAL A 755 -5.28 -22.49 36.04
N PHE A 756 -4.95 -23.14 37.16
CA PHE A 756 -5.68 -24.31 37.68
C PHE A 756 -7.09 -23.95 38.12
N ASN A 757 -7.31 -22.83 38.83
CA ASN A 757 -8.64 -22.38 39.23
C ASN A 757 -9.53 -21.99 38.03
N HIS A 758 -8.95 -21.54 36.92
CA HIS A 758 -9.70 -21.10 35.73
C HIS A 758 -10.04 -22.27 34.79
N PHE A 759 -9.14 -23.25 34.60
CA PHE A 759 -9.35 -24.38 33.69
C PHE A 759 -9.68 -25.72 34.38
N GLY A 760 -9.60 -25.78 35.71
CA GLY A 760 -9.87 -26.98 36.50
C GLY A 760 -8.73 -28.00 36.49
N CYS A 761 -9.06 -29.28 36.65
CA CYS A 761 -8.09 -30.38 36.59
C CYS A 761 -7.71 -30.71 35.14
N PHE A 762 -6.60 -30.17 34.65
CA PHE A 762 -5.99 -30.52 33.36
C PHE A 762 -4.49 -30.84 33.53
N ASP A 763 -3.93 -31.66 32.64
CA ASP A 763 -2.48 -31.86 32.60
C ASP A 763 -1.79 -30.70 31.86
N PHE A 764 -0.87 -30.02 32.55
CA PHE A 764 -0.14 -28.86 32.03
C PHE A 764 0.77 -29.19 30.85
N GLU A 765 1.34 -30.39 30.78
CA GLU A 765 2.34 -30.76 29.77
C GLU A 765 1.72 -31.42 28.53
N GLU A 766 0.49 -31.96 28.64
CA GLU A 766 -0.28 -32.44 27.48
C GLU A 766 -1.26 -31.40 26.90
N ASN A 767 -1.93 -30.59 27.74
CA ASN A 767 -3.10 -29.80 27.32
C ASN A 767 -2.87 -28.29 27.23
N LEU A 768 -1.78 -27.76 27.79
CA LEU A 768 -1.52 -26.31 27.83
C LEU A 768 -0.34 -25.92 26.94
N PHE A 769 -0.67 -25.26 25.83
CA PHE A 769 0.30 -24.69 24.90
C PHE A 769 0.51 -23.21 25.21
N GLN A 770 1.66 -22.69 24.80
CA GLN A 770 1.96 -21.25 24.76
C GLN A 770 2.51 -20.87 23.39
N CYS A 771 2.35 -19.61 22.99
CA CYS A 771 3.10 -19.04 21.87
C CYS A 771 3.81 -17.74 22.29
N ARG A 772 4.85 -17.36 21.55
CA ARG A 772 5.59 -16.10 21.78
C ARG A 772 4.82 -14.88 21.27
N LYS A 773 4.03 -15.09 20.22
CA LYS A 773 3.24 -14.11 19.50
C LYS A 773 1.99 -14.78 18.95
N LEU A 774 0.84 -14.12 19.11
CA LEU A 774 -0.42 -14.44 18.46
C LEU A 774 -0.84 -13.21 17.67
N ILE A 775 -1.23 -13.40 16.41
CA ILE A 775 -2.06 -12.39 15.74
C ILE A 775 -3.49 -12.89 15.81
N ASN A 776 -4.42 -12.00 16.17
CA ASN A 776 -5.86 -12.24 16.18
C ASN A 776 -6.55 -10.96 15.68
N GLU A 777 -7.43 -11.07 14.70
CA GLU A 777 -8.18 -9.93 14.11
C GLU A 777 -7.30 -8.73 13.74
N ASN A 778 -6.12 -9.01 13.18
CA ASN A 778 -5.03 -8.06 12.86
C ASN A 778 -4.31 -7.41 14.08
N ILE A 779 -4.76 -7.60 15.33
CA ILE A 779 -4.02 -7.18 16.53
C ILE A 779 -2.85 -8.15 16.79
N GLU A 780 -1.68 -7.62 17.13
CA GLU A 780 -0.52 -8.40 17.55
C GLU A 780 -0.40 -8.48 19.07
N TYR A 781 -0.66 -9.66 19.60
CA TYR A 781 -0.39 -10.05 20.99
C TYR A 781 1.01 -10.65 21.10
N ARG A 782 1.82 -10.14 22.03
CA ARG A 782 3.23 -10.57 22.21
C ARG A 782 3.64 -10.58 23.68
N GLN A 783 4.37 -11.61 24.09
CA GLN A 783 4.99 -11.68 25.41
C GLN A 783 5.84 -10.43 25.73
N SER A 784 5.72 -9.95 26.97
CA SER A 784 6.33 -8.73 27.54
C SER A 784 5.83 -7.38 26.96
N ALA A 785 4.88 -7.37 26.02
CA ALA A 785 4.21 -6.16 25.58
C ALA A 785 3.20 -5.63 26.62
N VAL A 786 2.96 -4.32 26.63
CA VAL A 786 1.90 -3.70 27.46
C VAL A 786 0.68 -3.38 26.60
N TYR A 787 -0.52 -3.56 27.15
CA TYR A 787 -1.79 -3.19 26.51
C TYR A 787 -2.63 -2.31 27.43
N VAL A 788 -3.47 -1.45 26.85
CA VAL A 788 -4.50 -0.71 27.58
C VAL A 788 -5.66 -1.66 27.84
N MET A 789 -6.01 -1.84 29.11
CA MET A 789 -7.03 -2.80 29.55
C MET A 789 -8.43 -2.19 29.64
N GLY A 790 -8.48 -0.90 29.97
CA GLY A 790 -9.68 -0.15 30.28
C GLY A 790 -9.30 1.25 30.73
N LEU A 791 -10.23 2.20 30.66
CA LEU A 791 -10.09 3.49 31.33
C LEU A 791 -10.85 3.42 32.66
N ARG A 792 -10.48 4.28 33.62
CA ARG A 792 -11.26 4.45 34.85
C ARG A 792 -12.48 5.33 34.59
N ASP A 793 -13.66 4.87 35.01
CA ASP A 793 -14.93 5.59 34.82
C ASP A 793 -14.98 6.99 35.47
N THR A 794 -14.08 7.26 36.43
CA THR A 794 -13.99 8.51 37.19
C THR A 794 -13.25 9.64 36.48
N ASP A 795 -12.25 9.31 35.66
CA ASP A 795 -11.25 10.28 35.17
C ASP A 795 -10.57 9.87 33.85
N GLU A 796 -11.12 8.88 33.15
CA GLU A 796 -10.65 8.31 31.88
C GLU A 796 -9.16 7.89 31.86
N GLN A 797 -8.49 7.76 33.02
CA GLN A 797 -7.09 7.36 33.07
C GLN A 797 -6.92 5.89 32.64
N PRO A 798 -5.93 5.57 31.78
CA PRO A 798 -5.70 4.22 31.31
C PRO A 798 -5.16 3.31 32.42
N SER A 799 -5.79 2.14 32.54
CA SER A 799 -5.23 0.97 33.21
C SER A 799 -4.47 0.12 32.20
N PHE A 800 -3.35 -0.46 32.63
CA PHE A 800 -2.47 -1.25 31.77
C PHE A 800 -2.26 -2.66 32.33
N ALA A 801 -1.89 -3.59 31.46
CA ALA A 801 -1.35 -4.89 31.86
C ALA A 801 -0.21 -5.31 30.94
N GLN A 802 0.79 -6.01 31.49
CA GLN A 802 1.89 -6.60 30.72
C GLN A 802 1.58 -8.07 30.43
N LEU A 803 1.71 -8.47 29.16
CA LEU A 803 1.40 -9.83 28.72
C LEU A 803 2.51 -10.81 29.10
N VAL A 804 2.28 -11.63 30.14
CA VAL A 804 3.29 -12.57 30.67
C VAL A 804 3.36 -13.84 29.83
N PHE A 805 2.22 -14.43 29.46
CA PHE A 805 2.15 -15.58 28.55
C PHE A 805 0.91 -15.49 27.65
N ILE A 806 1.05 -15.95 26.41
CA ILE A 806 -0.09 -16.24 25.53
C ILE A 806 -0.32 -17.74 25.58
N LEU A 807 -1.41 -18.16 26.20
CA LEU A 807 -1.74 -19.56 26.47
C LEU A 807 -2.80 -20.07 25.49
N ARG A 808 -2.84 -21.38 25.26
CA ARG A 808 -3.86 -22.06 24.48
C ARG A 808 -4.29 -23.37 25.15
N THR A 809 -5.60 -23.54 25.31
CA THR A 809 -6.26 -24.82 25.57
C THR A 809 -6.66 -25.48 24.23
N SER A 810 -7.31 -26.65 24.24
CA SER A 810 -7.78 -27.33 23.02
C SER A 810 -8.42 -26.38 21.98
N GLU A 811 -9.35 -25.54 22.44
CA GLU A 811 -10.23 -24.75 21.57
C GLU A 811 -9.92 -23.25 21.50
N LYS A 812 -9.24 -22.65 22.50
CA LYS A 812 -9.17 -21.18 22.64
C LYS A 812 -7.81 -20.63 23.09
N TRP A 813 -7.50 -19.41 22.65
CA TRP A 813 -6.37 -18.60 23.10
C TRP A 813 -6.73 -17.70 24.29
N TRP A 814 -5.77 -17.54 25.20
CA TRP A 814 -5.90 -16.75 26.43
C TRP A 814 -4.66 -15.90 26.67
N LEU A 815 -4.86 -14.73 27.25
CA LEU A 815 -3.80 -13.80 27.65
C LEU A 815 -3.64 -13.92 29.17
N LEU A 816 -2.52 -14.49 29.63
CA LEU A 816 -2.10 -14.42 31.03
C LEU A 816 -1.27 -13.14 31.19
N VAL A 817 -1.89 -12.13 31.79
CA VAL A 817 -1.29 -10.80 31.99
C VAL A 817 -0.96 -10.55 33.45
N ASP A 818 -0.04 -9.63 33.70
CA ASP A 818 0.22 -9.00 35.00
C ASP A 818 -0.36 -7.59 35.00
N SER A 819 -1.09 -7.25 36.05
CA SER A 819 -1.71 -5.93 36.20
C SER A 819 -0.65 -4.87 36.49
N LEU A 820 -0.79 -3.69 35.89
CA LEU A 820 0.11 -2.56 36.12
C LEU A 820 -0.61 -1.41 36.82
N GLU A 821 -0.03 -0.94 37.93
CA GLU A 821 -0.40 0.30 38.62
C GLU A 821 0.05 1.49 37.78
N THR A 822 -0.92 2.25 37.25
CA THR A 822 -0.71 3.59 36.69
C THR A 822 -0.57 4.58 37.85
N LYS A 823 0.66 4.98 38.17
CA LYS A 823 0.93 5.88 39.31
C LYS A 823 0.58 7.34 39.02
N SER A 824 0.98 7.81 37.85
CA SER A 824 0.99 9.22 37.47
C SER A 824 1.20 9.38 35.96
N PHE A 825 0.90 10.57 35.45
CA PHE A 825 1.34 11.04 34.15
C PHE A 825 2.54 11.98 34.34
N ASP A 826 3.61 11.75 33.58
CA ASP A 826 4.77 12.64 33.50
C ASP A 826 4.59 13.55 32.28
N GLU A 827 4.36 14.84 32.52
CA GLU A 827 4.13 15.82 31.45
C GLU A 827 5.38 16.13 30.60
N ASP A 828 6.58 15.96 31.15
CA ASP A 828 7.83 16.24 30.43
C ASP A 828 8.18 15.08 29.49
N LEU A 829 7.95 13.83 29.94
CA LEU A 829 8.07 12.63 29.12
C LEU A 829 6.85 12.38 28.23
N PHE A 830 5.72 12.99 28.54
CA PHE A 830 4.40 12.75 27.95
C PHE A 830 4.03 11.25 27.96
N ALA A 831 4.10 10.67 29.16
CA ALA A 831 4.05 9.23 29.39
C ALA A 831 3.47 8.87 30.76
N TRP A 832 2.89 7.68 30.86
CA TRP A 832 2.35 7.16 32.13
C TRP A 832 3.42 6.38 32.87
N GLU A 833 3.69 6.71 34.14
CA GLU A 833 4.53 5.88 35.00
C GLU A 833 3.75 4.63 35.43
N ILE A 834 4.29 3.47 35.10
CA ILE A 834 3.71 2.16 35.36
C ILE A 834 4.59 1.31 36.29
N LYS A 835 3.95 0.46 37.10
CA LYS A 835 4.64 -0.51 37.95
C LYS A 835 3.84 -1.80 38.03
N SER A 836 4.52 -2.95 38.01
CA SER A 836 3.88 -4.23 38.36
C SER A 836 3.36 -4.22 39.80
N VAL A 837 2.20 -4.84 40.00
CA VAL A 837 1.63 -5.16 41.32
C VAL A 837 1.62 -6.67 41.60
N ASP A 838 2.34 -7.46 40.78
CA ASP A 838 2.37 -8.93 40.81
C ASP A 838 0.96 -9.55 40.92
N ARG A 839 0.02 -9.03 40.14
CA ARG A 839 -1.39 -9.48 40.14
C ARG A 839 -1.76 -10.00 38.76
N TYR A 840 -1.64 -11.32 38.63
CA TYR A 840 -1.91 -12.00 37.37
C TYR A 840 -3.41 -12.23 37.13
N SER A 841 -3.82 -12.20 35.87
CA SER A 841 -5.19 -12.51 35.43
C SER A 841 -5.22 -13.16 34.06
N LEU A 842 -6.25 -13.99 33.80
CA LEU A 842 -6.50 -14.60 32.49
C LEU A 842 -7.61 -13.84 31.77
N MET A 843 -7.36 -13.48 30.52
CA MET A 843 -8.25 -12.68 29.68
C MET A 843 -8.40 -13.29 28.28
N ASP A 844 -9.55 -13.06 27.66
CA ASP A 844 -9.81 -13.39 26.27
C ASP A 844 -9.20 -12.30 25.35
N PRO A 845 -8.42 -12.65 24.31
CA PRO A 845 -7.99 -11.70 23.27
C PRO A 845 -9.13 -10.88 22.64
N CYS A 846 -10.37 -11.39 22.67
CA CYS A 846 -11.56 -10.71 22.13
C CYS A 846 -12.29 -9.81 23.16
N GLN A 847 -11.87 -9.79 24.43
CA GLN A 847 -12.44 -8.92 25.47
C GLN A 847 -11.69 -7.59 25.65
N LEU A 848 -10.58 -7.39 24.92
CA LEU A 848 -9.81 -6.15 24.95
C LEU A 848 -10.53 -5.05 24.17
N LYS A 849 -11.25 -4.19 24.90
CA LYS A 849 -12.00 -3.04 24.33
C LYS A 849 -11.13 -2.12 23.44
N TYR A 850 -9.87 -1.93 23.81
CA TYR A 850 -8.98 -0.96 23.17
C TYR A 850 -8.17 -1.61 22.05
N TRP A 851 -8.59 -1.36 20.81
CA TRP A 851 -7.97 -1.88 19.57
C TRP A 851 -6.63 -1.18 19.27
N HIS A 852 -5.67 -1.33 20.18
CA HIS A 852 -4.36 -0.68 20.09
C HIS A 852 -3.26 -1.69 19.81
N LYS A 853 -2.29 -1.24 19.02
CA LYS A 853 -0.98 -1.87 18.90
C LYS A 853 -0.35 -1.94 20.30
N GLY A 854 0.29 -3.07 20.62
CA GLY A 854 1.02 -3.22 21.88
C GLY A 854 2.04 -2.10 22.11
N LEU A 855 2.23 -1.75 23.37
CA LEU A 855 3.07 -0.65 23.83
C LEU A 855 4.42 -1.18 24.33
N ASP A 856 5.45 -0.38 24.07
CA ASP A 856 6.81 -0.58 24.55
C ASP A 856 7.03 0.16 25.88
N ILE A 857 7.75 -0.46 26.80
CA ILE A 857 8.18 0.15 28.07
C ILE A 857 9.51 0.87 27.86
N TYR A 858 9.60 2.12 28.30
CA TYR A 858 10.83 2.90 28.34
C TYR A 858 11.24 3.18 29.79
N HIS A 859 12.54 3.12 30.10
CA HIS A 859 13.05 3.33 31.46
C HIS A 859 13.79 4.67 31.58
N VAL A 860 13.37 5.50 32.55
CA VAL A 860 13.99 6.81 32.84
C VAL A 860 14.14 6.96 34.36
N LYS A 861 15.33 7.38 34.83
CA LYS A 861 15.66 7.60 36.25
C LYS A 861 15.41 6.40 37.20
N GLY A 862 15.15 5.20 36.67
CA GLY A 862 14.82 3.98 37.43
C GLY A 862 13.33 3.62 37.41
N SER A 863 12.46 4.51 36.92
CA SER A 863 11.03 4.26 36.70
C SER A 863 10.75 3.74 35.29
N SER A 864 9.58 3.11 35.12
CA SER A 864 9.10 2.51 33.88
C SER A 864 7.93 3.29 33.32
N PHE A 865 7.94 3.58 32.02
CA PHE A 865 6.98 4.47 31.36
C PHE A 865 6.42 3.83 30.09
N VAL A 866 5.15 4.14 29.78
CA VAL A 866 4.52 3.83 28.49
C VAL A 866 3.92 5.08 27.86
N SER A 867 4.05 5.21 26.53
CA SER A 867 3.50 6.33 25.77
C SER A 867 2.96 5.87 24.41
N PHE A 868 1.78 6.39 24.06
CA PHE A 868 1.00 6.14 22.85
C PHE A 868 0.47 7.47 22.31
N THR A 869 -0.03 7.49 21.06
CA THR A 869 -0.36 8.74 20.35
C THR A 869 -1.84 8.83 19.94
N ALA A 870 -2.72 8.95 20.93
CA ALA A 870 -4.15 9.24 20.81
C ALA A 870 -4.71 9.61 22.19
N ARG A 871 -5.78 10.41 22.26
CA ARG A 871 -6.62 10.48 23.46
C ARG A 871 -7.64 9.33 23.43
N LEU A 872 -7.94 8.76 24.59
CA LEU A 872 -8.85 7.62 24.72
C LEU A 872 -10.18 8.09 25.33
N THR A 873 -11.23 7.31 25.07
CA THR A 873 -12.60 7.48 25.59
C THR A 873 -13.15 6.08 25.95
N LEU A 874 -14.22 5.99 26.73
CA LEU A 874 -14.85 4.72 27.14
C LEU A 874 -15.49 3.87 26.01
N TYR A 875 -15.42 4.34 24.75
CA TYR A 875 -16.05 3.78 23.54
C TYR A 875 -15.02 3.61 22.41
#